data_AF-A0A3A8Q729-F1
#
_entry.id   AF-A0A3A8Q729-F1
#
_cell.length_a   1.000
_cell.length_b   1.000
_cell.length_c   1.000
_cell.angle_alpha   90.00
_cell.angle_beta   90.00
_cell.angle_gamma   90.00
#
_symmetry.space_group_name_H-M   'P 1'
#
loop_
_entity.id
_entity.type
_entity.pdbx_description
1 polymer ?
#
loop_
_entity_poly.entity_id
_entity_poly.type
_entity_poly.pdbx_seq_one_letter_code
_entity_poly.pdbx_strand_id
1 'polypeptide(L)'
;MNRLPSFLSVVLCLSSLASPSRAQPSGLPPEFVSVSQSTSQVRPEDVALFGAVASDPQGSPLTFTWSASDGWLDAPTHGANTSEVSWRPPMCLAPGSAPVSVTATNALGHSATASFAIDVQRDLAEDRQGDFRLMELGLDGVLLTLDTPPKLRLNHHRPSLNGERILFPTERQLSVSFVSEQSEASHSLGWLYYDDLVSRGYIDTRNTPWDSADDLLRDANANGVADLHEDLYNLAPPSGGQARPYVGGTRRCVRTFVSGGLLYSQPELALNSTCNSAFAAGQSLADARPGKTHLFHTTDVVGAFSTTLPGSGFSDGGLYARIPNLLEPAASANGFKGLGRLGFLLADDDDDLTVAYDGTGLPRTTNPDPGISDQDRTVDLGWVEGGKEIVLFLVVHDSTPHDPQVGMVYPCLRKAADGRCTLHLKTSTSVFFSKSRWNLDPDVVGTPVAQRNMGCEYRPGCNPSAPGQYSCTLDGTSQRMCGWLEPDSLDQLGSSAHGQLMLPKAATGASSPVSGGTPHLLLGTPGTTTSQWILGFEDVSGGGDRDFNDVVFRLHTTGTGGTVRSSVLTADVHPELADVCDVSRVRFRAEEYLEPACGTPVSPLITYFVASDCRVCSQGLCTANVTPSWVPVPLSAGQNEAVVDLTPFHGFQLCWKAQLRSPNSQCAPTILDVDLGYEQTPAP
;
A
#
# COMPACT_ATOMS: atom_id res chain seq x y z
N MET A 1 37.40 -55.52 56.46
CA MET A 1 38.64 -54.78 56.81
C MET A 1 38.26 -53.31 56.88
N ASN A 2 38.60 -52.50 57.87
CA ASN A 2 39.12 -52.62 59.23
C ASN A 2 38.78 -51.23 59.81
N ARG A 3 37.93 -51.16 60.85
CA ARG A 3 38.34 -50.92 62.24
C ARG A 3 39.21 -49.67 62.44
N LEU A 4 38.60 -48.69 63.11
CA LEU A 4 39.13 -47.76 64.14
C LEU A 4 40.48 -48.18 64.76
N PRO A 5 41.30 -47.21 65.18
CA PRO A 5 41.33 -46.80 66.61
C PRO A 5 41.40 -45.25 66.80
N SER A 6 40.88 -44.61 67.85
CA SER A 6 41.33 -44.65 69.27
C SER A 6 42.79 -44.18 69.42
N PHE A 7 43.24 -43.36 70.38
CA PHE A 7 42.80 -42.95 71.71
C PHE A 7 43.85 -41.95 72.28
N LEU A 8 43.52 -41.25 73.39
CA LEU A 8 44.41 -40.84 74.51
C LEU A 8 45.43 -39.69 74.26
N SER A 9 45.79 -38.81 75.20
CA SER A 9 45.40 -38.53 76.59
C SER A 9 46.08 -37.19 76.98
N VAL A 10 45.37 -36.24 77.61
CA VAL A 10 45.39 -35.96 79.07
C VAL A 10 46.70 -35.41 79.62
N VAL A 11 46.66 -34.17 80.12
CA VAL A 11 47.26 -33.70 81.38
C VAL A 11 46.32 -32.59 81.91
N LEU A 12 45.40 -32.87 82.85
CA LEU A 12 45.51 -32.67 84.33
C LEU A 12 46.22 -31.35 84.68
N CYS A 13 45.78 -30.45 85.55
CA CYS A 13 44.98 -30.46 86.78
C CYS A 13 44.96 -28.94 87.19
N LEU A 14 44.10 -28.35 88.04
CA LEU A 14 43.56 -28.76 89.32
C LEU A 14 42.63 -27.62 89.82
N SER A 15 41.49 -27.99 90.44
CA SER A 15 40.73 -27.27 91.52
C SER A 15 40.23 -25.82 91.29
N SER A 16 39.04 -25.36 91.72
CA SER A 16 37.92 -25.91 92.49
C SER A 16 36.78 -24.86 92.53
N LEU A 17 35.55 -25.30 92.24
CA LEU A 17 34.21 -24.78 92.63
C LEU A 17 33.97 -23.28 92.94
N ALA A 18 33.15 -22.62 92.09
CA ALA A 18 32.18 -21.59 92.50
C ALA A 18 31.06 -21.36 91.44
N SER A 19 29.82 -21.72 91.83
CA SER A 19 28.51 -21.11 91.53
C SER A 19 27.95 -20.96 90.08
N PRO A 20 26.61 -21.06 89.90
CA PRO A 20 25.97 -21.28 88.59
C PRO A 20 25.91 -20.01 87.74
N SER A 21 26.18 -20.13 86.44
CA SER A 21 25.95 -19.06 85.46
C SER A 21 24.45 -18.82 85.31
N ARG A 22 24.02 -17.60 85.59
CA ARG A 22 22.68 -17.11 85.27
C ARG A 22 22.53 -17.11 83.74
N ALA A 23 21.63 -17.92 83.20
CA ALA A 23 21.26 -17.88 81.79
C ALA A 23 20.74 -16.46 81.44
N GLN A 24 21.28 -15.85 80.39
CA GLN A 24 20.65 -14.68 79.76
C GLN A 24 19.32 -15.12 79.13
N PRO A 25 18.22 -14.35 79.27
CA PRO A 25 17.00 -14.63 78.54
C PRO A 25 17.27 -14.47 77.03
N SER A 26 16.99 -15.53 76.26
CA SER A 26 17.01 -15.49 74.80
C SER A 26 15.84 -14.62 74.33
N GLY A 27 16.11 -13.49 73.67
CA GLY A 27 15.08 -12.66 73.07
C GLY A 27 14.30 -13.43 72.01
N LEU A 28 12.97 -13.35 72.06
CA LEU A 28 12.05 -13.83 71.03
C LEU A 28 11.71 -12.69 70.05
N PRO A 29 11.51 -12.98 68.75
CA PRO A 29 10.99 -11.99 67.81
C PRO A 29 9.54 -11.63 68.10
N PRO A 30 9.07 -10.46 67.64
CA PRO A 30 7.65 -10.12 67.66
C PRO A 30 6.85 -11.03 66.73
N GLU A 31 5.55 -11.15 66.97
CA GLU A 31 4.61 -11.94 66.17
C GLU A 31 3.51 -11.03 65.61
N PHE A 32 3.16 -11.17 64.33
CA PHE A 32 1.99 -10.51 63.78
C PHE A 32 0.72 -11.26 64.22
N VAL A 33 -0.12 -10.58 65.00
CA VAL A 33 -1.44 -11.07 65.43
C VAL A 33 -2.41 -11.07 64.26
N SER A 34 -2.36 -10.02 63.44
CA SER A 34 -3.14 -9.92 62.20
C SER A 34 -2.52 -8.92 61.24
N VAL A 35 -2.68 -9.18 59.94
CA VAL A 35 -2.42 -8.21 58.88
C VAL A 35 -3.69 -8.03 58.07
N SER A 36 -3.91 -6.82 57.55
CA SER A 36 -5.09 -6.47 56.76
C SER A 36 -4.69 -5.65 55.55
N GLN A 37 -5.47 -5.79 54.48
CA GLN A 37 -5.39 -4.94 53.30
C GLN A 37 -6.80 -4.57 52.84
N SER A 38 -7.00 -3.36 52.33
CA SER A 38 -8.32 -2.88 51.90
C SER A 38 -8.85 -3.61 50.66
N THR A 39 -7.94 -4.08 49.79
CA THR A 39 -8.25 -4.80 48.56
C THR A 39 -7.10 -5.73 48.17
N SER A 40 -7.39 -6.80 47.43
CA SER A 40 -6.39 -7.63 46.76
C SER A 40 -6.15 -7.23 45.30
N GLN A 41 -6.95 -6.31 44.77
CA GLN A 41 -6.80 -5.75 43.43
C GLN A 41 -7.06 -4.24 43.43
N VAL A 42 -6.18 -3.44 42.81
CA VAL A 42 -6.29 -1.97 42.79
C VAL A 42 -6.04 -1.42 41.38
N ARG A 43 -6.77 -0.40 40.94
CA ARG A 43 -6.50 0.25 39.64
C ARG A 43 -5.29 1.18 39.76
N PRO A 44 -4.54 1.45 38.67
CA PRO A 44 -3.37 2.34 38.69
C PRO A 44 -3.58 3.71 39.37
N GLU A 45 -4.81 4.24 39.32
CA GLU A 45 -5.18 5.56 39.87
C GLU A 45 -5.76 5.50 41.30
N ASP A 46 -6.01 4.30 41.83
CA ASP A 46 -6.62 4.08 43.15
C ASP A 46 -5.55 3.87 44.25
N VAL A 47 -5.99 3.80 45.51
CA VAL A 47 -5.11 3.62 46.68
C VAL A 47 -5.52 2.37 47.46
N ALA A 48 -4.55 1.55 47.85
CA ALA A 48 -4.76 0.45 48.79
C ALA A 48 -4.24 0.82 50.19
N LEU A 49 -4.97 0.44 51.24
CA LEU A 49 -4.57 0.63 52.63
C LEU A 49 -4.12 -0.70 53.21
N PHE A 50 -2.93 -0.72 53.81
CA PHE A 50 -2.37 -1.87 54.50
C PHE A 50 -2.28 -1.61 56.00
N GLY A 51 -2.63 -2.61 56.80
CA GLY A 51 -2.64 -2.55 58.25
C GLY A 51 -1.95 -3.76 58.87
N ALA A 52 -1.31 -3.54 60.01
CA ALA A 52 -0.63 -4.59 60.75
C ALA A 52 -0.86 -4.43 62.26
N VAL A 53 -1.07 -5.55 62.94
CA VAL A 53 -1.15 -5.66 64.40
C VAL A 53 -0.13 -6.70 64.84
N ALA A 54 0.78 -6.32 65.72
CA ALA A 54 1.84 -7.20 66.22
C ALA A 54 1.93 -7.16 67.75
N SER A 55 2.48 -8.22 68.34
CA SER A 55 2.76 -8.34 69.76
C SER A 55 4.18 -8.83 69.99
N ASP A 56 4.83 -8.35 71.05
CA ASP A 56 6.09 -8.92 71.53
C ASP A 56 5.78 -9.91 72.66
N PRO A 57 6.18 -11.20 72.56
CA PRO A 57 5.95 -12.18 73.62
C PRO A 57 6.56 -11.80 74.97
N GLN A 58 7.52 -10.87 74.98
CA GLN A 58 8.20 -10.36 76.18
C GLN A 58 7.70 -8.97 76.61
N GLY A 59 6.67 -8.43 75.94
CA GLY A 59 6.04 -7.15 76.29
C GLY A 59 6.88 -5.91 75.97
N SER A 60 7.91 -6.03 75.14
CA SER A 60 8.78 -4.93 74.73
C SER A 60 8.07 -3.99 73.74
N PRO A 61 8.41 -2.69 73.72
CA PRO A 61 7.92 -1.76 72.69
C PRO A 61 8.29 -2.23 71.28
N LEU A 62 7.39 -1.97 70.32
CA LEU A 62 7.54 -2.30 68.91
C LEU A 62 7.78 -1.06 68.05
N THR A 63 8.63 -1.20 67.03
CA THR A 63 8.81 -0.22 65.95
C THR A 63 8.45 -0.88 64.63
N PHE A 64 7.67 -0.20 63.78
CA PHE A 64 7.26 -0.69 62.47
C PHE A 64 7.98 0.05 61.36
N THR A 65 8.45 -0.69 60.35
CA THR A 65 9.02 -0.13 59.13
C THR A 65 8.34 -0.74 57.92
N TRP A 66 7.81 0.11 57.05
CA TRP A 66 7.18 -0.28 55.79
C TRP A 66 8.16 -0.12 54.63
N SER A 67 8.10 -1.03 53.67
CA SER A 67 8.86 -0.94 52.42
C SER A 67 8.01 -1.41 51.25
N ALA A 68 8.24 -0.80 50.10
CA ALA A 68 7.65 -1.22 48.84
C ALA A 68 8.76 -1.48 47.82
N SER A 69 8.73 -2.64 47.15
CA SER A 69 9.63 -2.94 46.03
C SER A 69 9.16 -2.29 44.73
N ASP A 70 7.88 -1.93 44.65
CA ASP A 70 7.26 -1.23 43.53
C ASP A 70 6.05 -0.39 44.00
N GLY A 71 5.71 0.66 43.27
CA GLY A 71 4.73 1.68 43.67
C GLY A 71 5.24 2.61 44.78
N TRP A 72 4.33 3.42 45.34
CA TRP A 72 4.68 4.49 46.27
C TRP A 72 3.93 4.35 47.59
N LEU A 73 4.65 4.38 48.71
CA LEU A 73 4.08 4.42 50.05
C LEU A 73 3.92 5.86 50.52
N ASP A 74 2.76 6.18 51.08
CA ASP A 74 2.58 7.41 51.84
C ASP A 74 3.24 7.28 53.24
N ALA A 75 3.24 8.37 54.02
CA ALA A 75 3.77 8.34 55.37
C ALA A 75 2.93 7.40 56.28
N PRO A 76 3.54 6.38 56.90
CA PRO A 76 2.81 5.44 57.74
C PRO A 76 2.36 6.08 59.06
N THR A 77 1.27 5.56 59.62
CA THR A 77 0.81 5.87 60.97
C THR A 77 1.16 4.72 61.90
N HIS A 78 1.56 5.04 63.14
CA HIS A 78 2.02 4.06 64.12
C HIS A 78 1.28 4.22 65.45
N GLY A 79 0.82 3.10 66.01
CA GLY A 79 0.40 2.94 67.39
C GLY A 79 1.40 2.10 68.20
N ALA A 80 1.06 1.75 69.44
CA ALA A 80 1.94 0.94 70.29
C ALA A 80 2.12 -0.50 69.79
N ASN A 81 1.08 -1.06 69.16
CA ASN A 81 1.02 -2.43 68.65
C ASN A 81 0.40 -2.52 67.25
N THR A 82 0.11 -1.39 66.62
CA THR A 82 -0.52 -1.30 65.29
C THR A 82 0.25 -0.35 64.38
N SER A 83 0.14 -0.56 63.07
CA SER A 83 0.61 0.40 62.07
C SER A 83 -0.19 0.28 60.77
N GLU A 84 -0.43 1.40 60.10
CA GLU A 84 -1.11 1.45 58.81
C GLU A 84 -0.32 2.30 57.80
N VAL A 85 -0.44 1.98 56.50
CA VAL A 85 0.15 2.75 55.41
C VAL A 85 -0.74 2.70 54.16
N SER A 86 -0.84 3.82 53.46
CA SER A 86 -1.45 3.87 52.12
C SER A 86 -0.41 3.61 51.04
N TRP A 87 -0.80 2.87 50.01
CA TRP A 87 0.06 2.52 48.88
C TRP A 87 -0.63 2.87 47.56
N ARG A 88 0.13 3.50 46.66
CA ARG A 88 -0.25 3.82 45.28
C ARG A 88 0.43 2.82 44.35
N PRO A 89 -0.33 2.08 43.53
CA PRO A 89 0.23 1.10 42.63
C PRO A 89 1.07 1.73 41.50
N PRO A 90 2.05 1.02 40.96
CA PRO A 90 2.67 1.37 39.68
C PRO A 90 1.69 1.13 38.52
N MET A 91 2.04 1.60 37.33
CA MET A 91 1.22 1.39 36.12
C MET A 91 1.04 -0.08 35.77
N CYS A 92 2.08 -0.91 35.96
CA CYS A 92 2.04 -2.35 35.82
C CYS A 92 2.74 -3.03 36.97
N LEU A 93 2.27 -4.23 37.30
CA LEU A 93 2.83 -5.05 38.34
C LEU A 93 2.76 -6.51 37.91
N ALA A 94 3.80 -7.29 38.21
CA ALA A 94 3.81 -8.72 37.89
C ALA A 94 2.67 -9.43 38.66
N PRO A 95 1.87 -10.30 37.99
CA PRO A 95 0.80 -11.03 38.65
C PRO A 95 1.29 -11.84 39.86
N GLY A 96 0.58 -11.73 40.98
CA GLY A 96 0.91 -12.45 42.22
C GLY A 96 2.14 -11.91 42.96
N SER A 97 2.65 -10.73 42.61
CA SER A 97 3.72 -10.09 43.36
C SER A 97 3.25 -9.59 44.74
N ALA A 98 4.21 -9.44 45.66
CA ALA A 98 3.96 -8.91 46.99
C ALA A 98 4.81 -7.64 47.21
N PRO A 99 4.46 -6.52 46.55
CA PRO A 99 5.31 -5.34 46.50
C PRO A 99 5.45 -4.66 47.87
N VAL A 100 4.47 -4.78 48.76
CA VAL A 100 4.46 -4.12 50.08
C VAL A 100 4.81 -5.10 51.18
N SER A 101 5.68 -4.68 52.10
CA SER A 101 5.98 -5.43 53.32
C SER A 101 6.10 -4.54 54.55
N VAL A 102 5.77 -5.10 55.70
CA VAL A 102 5.90 -4.48 57.02
C VAL A 102 6.83 -5.30 57.88
N THR A 103 7.77 -4.65 58.56
CA THR A 103 8.67 -5.28 59.52
C THR A 103 8.43 -4.67 60.90
N ALA A 104 8.07 -5.51 61.88
CA ALA A 104 7.98 -5.14 63.28
C ALA A 104 9.27 -5.53 63.99
N THR A 105 9.88 -4.60 64.74
CA THR A 105 11.13 -4.81 65.49
C THR A 105 10.93 -4.47 66.95
N ASN A 106 11.32 -5.38 67.85
CA ASN A 106 11.24 -5.13 69.29
C ASN A 106 12.48 -4.38 69.82
N ALA A 107 12.41 -3.90 71.06
CA ALA A 107 13.51 -3.17 71.71
C ALA A 107 14.81 -3.98 71.88
N LEU A 108 14.77 -5.31 71.69
CA LEU A 108 15.91 -6.21 71.73
C LEU A 108 16.56 -6.41 70.35
N GLY A 109 16.02 -5.78 69.30
CA GLY A 109 16.54 -5.85 67.93
C GLY A 109 16.11 -7.09 67.14
N HIS A 110 15.14 -7.86 67.63
CA HIS A 110 14.55 -8.97 66.87
C HIS A 110 13.38 -8.48 66.03
N SER A 111 13.24 -9.01 64.82
CA SER A 111 12.24 -8.57 63.86
C SER A 111 11.42 -9.72 63.27
N ALA A 112 10.20 -9.40 62.86
CA ALA A 112 9.36 -10.25 62.01
C ALA A 112 8.81 -9.43 60.85
N THR A 113 8.61 -10.06 59.69
CA THR A 113 8.16 -9.40 58.46
C THR A 113 6.91 -10.09 57.92
N ALA A 114 5.95 -9.29 57.45
CA ALA A 114 4.80 -9.76 56.68
C ALA A 114 4.76 -9.04 55.32
N SER A 115 4.38 -9.77 54.27
CA SER A 115 4.28 -9.25 52.90
C SER A 115 2.84 -9.36 52.41
N PHE A 116 2.45 -8.41 51.57
CA PHE A 116 1.07 -8.28 51.07
C PHE A 116 1.05 -8.52 49.57
N ALA A 117 0.36 -9.59 49.15
CA ALA A 117 0.10 -9.86 47.74
C ALA A 117 -1.07 -8.99 47.25
N ILE A 118 -0.82 -8.23 46.18
CA ILE A 118 -1.81 -7.34 45.56
C ILE A 118 -1.56 -7.29 44.06
N ASP A 119 -2.62 -7.35 43.26
CA ASP A 119 -2.54 -7.20 41.81
C ASP A 119 -3.03 -5.80 41.39
N VAL A 120 -2.47 -5.28 40.30
CA VAL A 120 -2.98 -4.06 39.67
C VAL A 120 -4.06 -4.44 38.66
N GLN A 121 -5.31 -4.15 38.98
CA GLN A 121 -6.49 -4.52 38.19
C GLN A 121 -6.51 -3.73 36.88
N ARG A 122 -6.48 -4.44 35.76
CA ARG A 122 -6.78 -3.89 34.44
C ARG A 122 -7.79 -4.79 33.78
N ASP A 123 -9.03 -4.33 33.82
CA ASP A 123 -10.18 -5.09 33.43
C ASP A 123 -10.22 -5.21 31.91
N LEU A 124 -10.06 -6.43 31.38
CA LEU A 124 -10.30 -6.70 29.96
C LEU A 124 -11.71 -6.32 29.54
N ALA A 125 -12.68 -6.22 30.46
CA ALA A 125 -14.05 -5.82 30.17
C ALA A 125 -14.24 -4.30 30.06
N GLU A 126 -13.24 -3.48 30.40
CA GLU A 126 -13.35 -2.02 30.26
C GLU A 126 -13.05 -1.61 28.82
N ASP A 127 -14.03 -1.00 28.16
CA ASP A 127 -13.86 -0.44 26.82
C ASP A 127 -12.98 0.82 26.85
N ARG A 128 -11.87 0.76 26.12
CA ARG A 128 -10.88 1.83 25.96
C ARG A 128 -10.96 2.52 24.60
N GLN A 129 -11.80 2.05 23.69
CA GLN A 129 -12.02 2.68 22.39
C GLN A 129 -13.13 3.73 22.48
N GLY A 130 -14.29 3.39 23.06
CA GLY A 130 -15.47 4.27 23.08
C GLY A 130 -15.97 4.68 21.68
N ASP A 131 -16.94 5.59 21.65
CA ASP A 131 -17.55 6.07 20.40
C ASP A 131 -16.50 6.59 19.39
N PHE A 132 -16.66 6.21 18.12
CA PHE A 132 -15.76 6.62 17.04
C PHE A 132 -15.69 8.13 16.84
N ARG A 133 -14.47 8.67 16.78
CA ARG A 133 -14.20 10.10 16.56
C ARG A 133 -13.15 10.31 15.46
N LEU A 134 -13.40 11.29 14.59
CA LEU A 134 -12.58 11.53 13.40
C LEU A 134 -11.10 11.81 13.71
N MET A 135 -10.79 12.51 14.80
CA MET A 135 -9.40 12.82 15.19
C MET A 135 -8.65 11.64 15.81
N GLU A 136 -9.38 10.57 16.17
CA GLU A 136 -8.84 9.37 16.79
C GLU A 136 -8.73 8.21 15.79
N LEU A 137 -9.10 8.44 14.52
CA LEU A 137 -9.13 7.42 13.46
C LEU A 137 -8.43 7.92 12.19
N GLY A 138 -7.53 7.09 11.64
CA GLY A 138 -7.11 7.16 10.25
C GLY A 138 -8.11 6.40 9.38
N LEU A 139 -8.80 7.10 8.49
CA LEU A 139 -9.79 6.53 7.57
C LEU A 139 -9.26 6.56 6.15
N ASP A 140 -9.24 5.40 5.50
CA ASP A 140 -8.94 5.25 4.07
C ASP A 140 -10.04 4.42 3.41
N GLY A 141 -10.81 5.04 2.52
CA GLY A 141 -11.97 4.41 1.89
C GLY A 141 -13.09 3.98 2.85
N VAL A 142 -13.10 4.50 4.08
CA VAL A 142 -14.15 4.28 5.09
C VAL A 142 -14.73 5.64 5.51
N LEU A 143 -16.05 5.70 5.68
CA LEU A 143 -16.78 6.88 6.14
C LEU A 143 -17.14 6.72 7.61
N LEU A 144 -16.94 7.78 8.39
CA LEU A 144 -17.59 7.95 9.69
C LEU A 144 -19.01 8.50 9.44
N THR A 145 -20.04 7.77 9.87
CA THR A 145 -21.43 8.17 9.66
C THR A 145 -21.88 9.22 10.68
N LEU A 146 -23.01 9.87 10.39
CA LEU A 146 -23.67 10.84 11.29
C LEU A 146 -24.69 10.18 12.24
N ASP A 147 -24.64 8.85 12.38
CA ASP A 147 -25.46 8.12 13.36
C ASP A 147 -25.09 8.53 14.80
N THR A 148 -25.94 8.19 15.76
CA THR A 148 -25.65 8.35 17.20
C THR A 148 -25.87 7.00 17.91
N PRO A 149 -24.80 6.28 18.30
CA PRO A 149 -23.38 6.62 18.11
C PRO A 149 -22.93 6.55 16.63
N PRO A 150 -21.83 7.25 16.25
CA PRO A 150 -21.26 7.18 14.90
C PRO A 150 -20.82 5.76 14.53
N LYS A 151 -20.88 5.41 13.25
CA LYS A 151 -20.49 4.09 12.72
C LYS A 151 -19.42 4.23 11.65
N LEU A 152 -18.70 3.16 11.34
CA LEU A 152 -17.72 3.13 10.25
C LEU A 152 -18.25 2.30 9.09
N ARG A 153 -18.44 2.92 7.93
CA ARG A 153 -19.04 2.27 6.76
C ARG A 153 -18.10 2.35 5.56
N LEU A 154 -17.95 1.23 4.84
CA LEU A 154 -17.17 1.22 3.61
C LEU A 154 -17.72 2.26 2.61
N ASN A 155 -16.82 3.08 2.05
CA ASN A 155 -17.19 4.11 1.09
C ASN A 155 -17.34 3.52 -0.32
N HIS A 156 -18.58 3.44 -0.79
CA HIS A 156 -18.92 2.99 -2.15
C HIS A 156 -19.03 4.12 -3.18
N HIS A 157 -18.30 5.22 -2.97
CA HIS A 157 -18.35 6.36 -3.90
C HIS A 157 -18.12 5.90 -5.34
N ARG A 158 -18.89 6.48 -6.27
CA ARG A 158 -18.83 6.20 -7.70
C ARG A 158 -17.66 7.00 -8.28
N PRO A 159 -16.54 6.37 -8.69
CA PRO A 159 -15.44 7.12 -9.24
C PRO A 159 -15.84 7.65 -10.63
N SER A 160 -15.72 8.95 -10.83
CA SER A 160 -15.64 9.53 -12.18
C SER A 160 -14.18 9.49 -12.58
N LEU A 161 -13.85 8.61 -13.53
CA LEU A 161 -12.48 8.47 -14.01
C LEU A 161 -12.23 9.41 -15.18
N ASN A 162 -11.01 9.93 -15.25
CA ASN A 162 -10.48 10.71 -16.37
C ASN A 162 -9.28 9.94 -16.94
N GLY A 163 -9.17 9.78 -18.26
CA GLY A 163 -8.05 9.05 -18.87
C GLY A 163 -6.68 9.66 -18.56
N GLU A 164 -6.63 10.99 -18.45
CA GLU A 164 -5.42 11.74 -18.06
C GLU A 164 -5.19 11.72 -16.54
N ARG A 165 -6.20 11.32 -15.76
CA ARG A 165 -6.12 11.18 -14.30
C ARG A 165 -6.99 10.06 -13.74
N ILE A 166 -6.46 8.83 -13.69
CA ILE A 166 -7.21 7.64 -13.25
C ILE A 166 -6.97 7.42 -11.75
N LEU A 167 -7.87 7.95 -10.93
CA LEU A 167 -7.77 7.93 -9.47
C LEU A 167 -9.02 7.28 -8.85
N PHE A 168 -8.81 6.26 -8.03
CA PHE A 168 -9.87 5.67 -7.22
C PHE A 168 -9.83 6.24 -5.80
N PRO A 169 -10.94 6.81 -5.27
CA PRO A 169 -10.95 7.36 -3.90
C PRO A 169 -10.76 6.31 -2.80
N THR A 170 -10.97 5.04 -3.12
CA THR A 170 -10.90 3.91 -2.20
C THR A 170 -10.19 2.75 -2.86
N GLU A 171 -9.70 1.79 -2.07
CA GLU A 171 -9.10 0.57 -2.59
C GLU A 171 -10.09 -0.16 -3.51
N ARG A 172 -9.63 -0.64 -4.66
CA ARG A 172 -10.46 -1.36 -5.64
C ARG A 172 -9.73 -2.59 -6.12
N GLN A 173 -10.42 -3.72 -6.14
CA GLN A 173 -10.00 -4.85 -6.96
C GLN A 173 -10.44 -4.57 -8.38
N LEU A 174 -9.49 -4.60 -9.32
CA LEU A 174 -9.71 -4.29 -10.72
C LEU A 174 -9.46 -5.52 -11.58
N SER A 175 -10.23 -5.64 -12.65
CA SER A 175 -10.00 -6.61 -13.70
C SER A 175 -10.22 -5.95 -15.06
N VAL A 176 -9.44 -6.38 -16.05
CA VAL A 176 -9.53 -5.92 -17.42
C VAL A 176 -9.89 -7.07 -18.34
N SER A 177 -10.85 -6.85 -19.23
CA SER A 177 -11.25 -7.80 -20.27
C SER A 177 -10.92 -7.24 -21.65
N PHE A 178 -10.30 -8.03 -22.51
CA PHE A 178 -10.11 -7.71 -23.92
C PHE A 178 -11.45 -7.82 -24.67
N VAL A 179 -11.80 -6.78 -25.44
CA VAL A 179 -13.08 -6.70 -26.17
C VAL A 179 -12.85 -6.97 -27.65
N SER A 180 -11.97 -6.19 -28.27
CA SER A 180 -11.74 -6.24 -29.72
C SER A 180 -10.41 -5.61 -30.10
N GLU A 181 -9.94 -6.00 -31.27
CA GLU A 181 -8.79 -5.41 -31.97
C GLU A 181 -9.18 -5.20 -33.44
N GLN A 182 -8.84 -4.03 -33.98
CA GLN A 182 -9.03 -3.62 -35.38
C GLN A 182 -7.69 -3.18 -35.99
N SER A 183 -6.60 -3.83 -35.58
CA SER A 183 -5.23 -3.52 -36.01
C SER A 183 -4.48 -4.77 -36.46
N GLU A 184 -3.38 -4.56 -37.18
CA GLU A 184 -2.38 -5.59 -37.50
C GLU A 184 -1.17 -5.55 -36.54
N ALA A 185 -1.13 -4.58 -35.63
CA ALA A 185 -0.09 -4.45 -34.62
C ALA A 185 -0.28 -5.47 -33.50
N SER A 186 0.76 -5.70 -32.69
CA SER A 186 0.58 -6.41 -31.43
C SER A 186 0.50 -5.41 -30.27
N HIS A 187 -0.27 -5.71 -29.21
CA HIS A 187 -0.40 -4.81 -28.05
C HIS A 187 -0.23 -5.50 -26.68
N SER A 188 0.45 -4.83 -25.75
CA SER A 188 0.42 -5.15 -24.31
C SER A 188 -0.18 -4.01 -23.53
N LEU A 189 -1.16 -4.29 -22.69
CA LEU A 189 -1.69 -3.34 -21.73
C LEU A 189 -1.02 -3.54 -20.37
N GLY A 190 -0.52 -2.47 -19.78
CA GLY A 190 -0.06 -2.48 -18.40
C GLY A 190 -0.42 -1.21 -17.67
N TRP A 191 -0.04 -1.16 -16.40
CA TRP A 191 -0.26 -0.03 -15.53
C TRP A 191 0.86 0.12 -14.51
N LEU A 192 0.98 1.31 -13.95
CA LEU A 192 1.91 1.64 -12.88
C LEU A 192 1.30 2.69 -11.95
N TYR A 193 1.85 2.86 -10.75
CA TYR A 193 1.47 3.99 -9.90
C TYR A 193 2.21 5.26 -10.31
N TYR A 194 1.47 6.37 -10.40
CA TYR A 194 2.05 7.69 -10.58
C TYR A 194 3.10 8.02 -9.51
N ASP A 195 2.81 7.66 -8.24
CA ASP A 195 3.71 7.87 -7.10
C ASP A 195 5.07 7.18 -7.25
N ASP A 196 5.12 6.04 -7.94
CA ASP A 196 6.38 5.34 -8.21
C ASP A 196 7.25 6.14 -9.18
N LEU A 197 6.65 6.82 -10.16
CA LEU A 197 7.37 7.71 -11.07
C LEU A 197 7.92 8.94 -10.36
N VAL A 198 7.14 9.54 -9.45
CA VAL A 198 7.60 10.64 -8.59
C VAL A 198 8.76 10.18 -7.72
N SER A 199 8.61 9.04 -7.05
CA SER A 199 9.62 8.48 -6.14
C SER A 199 10.93 8.15 -6.85
N ARG A 200 10.87 7.74 -8.13
CA ARG A 200 12.05 7.50 -8.96
C ARG A 200 12.59 8.74 -9.66
N GLY A 201 11.98 9.90 -9.44
CA GLY A 201 12.45 11.18 -9.94
C GLY A 201 12.17 11.44 -11.41
N TYR A 202 11.20 10.75 -12.01
CA TYR A 202 10.80 10.97 -13.41
C TYR A 202 9.86 12.15 -13.60
N ILE A 203 9.21 12.60 -12.52
CA ILE A 203 8.17 13.63 -12.55
C ILE A 203 8.66 14.87 -11.80
N ASP A 204 8.51 16.04 -12.41
CA ASP A 204 8.52 17.33 -11.73
C ASP A 204 7.10 17.64 -11.28
N THR A 205 6.87 17.55 -9.97
CA THR A 205 5.56 17.77 -9.35
C THR A 205 5.20 19.24 -9.20
N ARG A 206 6.04 20.18 -9.64
CA ARG A 206 5.77 21.64 -9.57
C ARG A 206 5.49 22.18 -8.16
N ASN A 207 5.87 21.42 -7.12
CA ASN A 207 5.53 21.63 -5.71
C ASN A 207 4.07 21.36 -5.33
N THR A 208 3.34 20.59 -6.14
CA THR A 208 1.95 20.15 -5.96
C THR A 208 1.81 18.62 -6.03
N PRO A 209 2.51 17.84 -5.17
CA PRO A 209 2.52 16.37 -5.26
C PRO A 209 1.15 15.68 -5.05
N TRP A 210 0.13 16.41 -4.59
CA TRP A 210 -1.26 15.94 -4.46
C TRP A 210 -2.14 16.23 -5.69
N ASP A 211 -1.63 16.98 -6.67
CA ASP A 211 -2.34 17.32 -7.90
C ASP A 211 -1.47 17.04 -9.11
N SER A 212 -1.73 15.91 -9.77
CA SER A 212 -0.93 15.50 -10.92
C SER A 212 -1.28 16.25 -12.21
N ALA A 213 -2.25 17.17 -12.20
CA ALA A 213 -2.79 17.79 -13.41
C ALA A 213 -1.80 18.71 -14.15
N ASP A 214 -0.81 19.28 -13.45
CA ASP A 214 0.15 20.26 -14.01
C ASP A 214 1.59 19.75 -14.13
N ASP A 215 1.87 18.53 -13.67
CA ASP A 215 3.19 17.91 -13.72
C ASP A 215 3.81 17.79 -15.12
N LEU A 216 5.14 17.76 -15.14
CA LEU A 216 5.91 17.53 -16.34
C LEU A 216 6.86 16.36 -16.16
N LEU A 217 7.21 15.71 -17.26
CA LEU A 217 8.34 14.79 -17.25
C LEU A 217 9.62 15.57 -16.97
N ARG A 218 10.45 15.05 -16.08
CA ARG A 218 11.70 15.66 -15.65
C ARG A 218 12.83 15.32 -16.62
N ASP A 219 13.68 16.29 -16.89
CA ASP A 219 15.01 16.13 -17.52
C ASP A 219 16.04 16.67 -16.51
N ALA A 220 16.38 15.85 -15.51
CA ALA A 220 17.24 16.26 -14.39
C ALA A 220 18.70 16.45 -14.82
N ASN A 221 19.10 15.77 -15.89
CA ASN A 221 20.47 15.74 -16.37
C ASN A 221 20.71 16.76 -17.52
N ALA A 222 19.66 17.47 -17.93
CA ALA A 222 19.66 18.57 -18.90
C ALA A 222 20.28 18.19 -20.25
N ASN A 223 19.97 16.99 -20.74
CA ASN A 223 20.41 16.54 -22.07
C ASN A 223 19.34 16.70 -23.16
N GLY A 224 18.14 17.17 -22.78
CA GLY A 224 17.01 17.47 -23.64
C GLY A 224 16.06 16.29 -23.88
N VAL A 225 16.34 15.10 -23.32
CA VAL A 225 15.45 13.94 -23.31
C VAL A 225 14.94 13.77 -21.89
N ALA A 226 13.64 13.54 -21.71
CA ALA A 226 13.09 13.31 -20.38
C ALA A 226 13.66 12.01 -19.78
N ASP A 227 14.00 12.01 -18.49
CA ASP A 227 14.59 10.89 -17.76
C ASP A 227 13.76 9.60 -17.92
N LEU A 228 12.43 9.72 -17.97
CA LEU A 228 11.52 8.59 -18.21
C LEU A 228 11.76 7.97 -19.58
N HIS A 229 11.88 8.79 -20.62
CA HIS A 229 12.07 8.33 -22.00
C HIS A 229 13.48 7.79 -22.24
N GLU A 230 14.48 8.34 -21.55
CA GLU A 230 15.83 7.79 -21.53
C GLU A 230 15.84 6.36 -20.99
N ASP A 231 15.18 6.13 -19.85
CA ASP A 231 15.18 4.84 -19.17
C ASP A 231 14.23 3.81 -19.83
N LEU A 232 13.16 4.26 -20.52
CA LEU A 232 12.33 3.38 -21.35
C LEU A 232 13.14 2.76 -22.49
N TYR A 233 14.01 3.53 -23.14
CA TYR A 233 14.76 3.06 -24.31
C TYR A 233 16.24 2.80 -24.04
N ASN A 234 16.68 2.92 -22.77
CA ASN A 234 18.08 2.85 -22.39
C ASN A 234 18.98 3.76 -23.25
N LEU A 235 18.48 4.97 -23.53
CA LEU A 235 19.08 5.97 -24.42
C LEU A 235 19.49 7.18 -23.60
N ALA A 236 20.71 7.15 -23.11
CA ALA A 236 21.34 8.22 -22.36
C ALA A 236 22.85 8.22 -22.62
N PRO A 237 23.57 9.30 -22.32
CA PRO A 237 25.01 9.28 -22.23
C PRO A 237 25.53 8.15 -21.32
N PRO A 238 26.53 7.36 -21.75
CA PRO A 238 26.99 6.20 -20.99
C PRO A 238 27.84 6.57 -19.76
N SER A 239 28.31 7.83 -19.66
CA SER A 239 29.14 8.30 -18.55
C SER A 239 29.05 9.83 -18.41
N GLY A 240 29.50 10.35 -17.26
CA GLY A 240 29.50 11.79 -16.96
C GLY A 240 28.23 12.26 -16.27
N GLY A 241 28.12 13.58 -16.06
CA GLY A 241 27.00 14.19 -15.32
C GLY A 241 25.64 14.12 -16.03
N GLN A 242 25.63 13.78 -17.32
CA GLN A 242 24.43 13.62 -18.13
C GLN A 242 23.99 12.16 -18.30
N ALA A 243 24.67 11.23 -17.62
CA ALA A 243 24.40 9.80 -17.76
C ALA A 243 23.21 9.34 -16.93
N ARG A 244 22.58 8.25 -17.39
CA ARG A 244 21.54 7.51 -16.66
C ARG A 244 22.03 6.10 -16.29
N PRO A 245 21.62 5.55 -15.14
CA PRO A 245 21.84 4.14 -14.84
C PRO A 245 21.13 3.25 -15.86
N TYR A 246 21.81 2.22 -16.36
CA TYR A 246 21.18 1.24 -17.25
C TYR A 246 20.01 0.50 -16.58
N VAL A 247 18.85 0.42 -17.23
CA VAL A 247 17.69 -0.35 -16.81
C VAL A 247 17.75 -1.72 -17.48
N GLY A 248 18.30 -2.70 -16.78
CA GLY A 248 18.62 -4.01 -17.36
C GLY A 248 19.72 -4.73 -16.58
N GLY A 249 19.89 -6.03 -16.83
CA GLY A 249 20.99 -6.82 -16.28
C GLY A 249 22.33 -6.53 -16.95
N THR A 250 22.48 -6.88 -18.23
CA THR A 250 23.69 -6.58 -19.03
C THR A 250 23.28 -6.09 -20.40
N ARG A 251 23.86 -4.97 -20.82
CA ARG A 251 23.61 -4.37 -22.14
C ARG A 251 24.08 -5.31 -23.25
N ARG A 252 23.18 -5.70 -24.13
CA ARG A 252 23.41 -6.48 -25.35
C ARG A 252 24.18 -5.68 -26.40
N CYS A 253 23.80 -4.43 -26.65
CA CYS A 253 24.45 -3.55 -27.64
C CYS A 253 25.13 -2.34 -27.00
N VAL A 254 26.45 -2.24 -27.11
CA VAL A 254 27.27 -1.12 -26.59
C VAL A 254 27.52 -0.01 -27.62
N ARG A 255 26.60 0.17 -28.58
CA ARG A 255 26.75 1.20 -29.62
C ARG A 255 26.41 2.57 -29.07
N THR A 256 27.13 3.58 -29.56
CA THR A 256 26.89 4.99 -29.24
C THR A 256 26.70 5.81 -30.50
N PHE A 257 26.17 7.03 -30.35
CA PHE A 257 26.03 8.02 -31.40
C PHE A 257 26.16 9.43 -30.83
N VAL A 258 26.45 10.43 -31.66
CA VAL A 258 26.55 11.83 -31.23
C VAL A 258 25.40 12.62 -31.84
N SER A 259 24.62 13.29 -31.00
CA SER A 259 23.53 14.18 -31.43
C SER A 259 23.44 15.39 -30.51
N GLY A 260 23.30 16.59 -31.07
CA GLY A 260 23.26 17.83 -30.29
C GLY A 260 24.52 18.08 -29.44
N GLY A 261 25.67 17.54 -29.85
CA GLY A 261 26.95 17.68 -29.14
C GLY A 261 27.18 16.69 -28.00
N LEU A 262 26.22 15.79 -27.73
CA LEU A 262 26.31 14.79 -26.66
C LEU A 262 26.43 13.37 -27.23
N LEU A 263 27.18 12.52 -26.54
CA LEU A 263 27.34 11.10 -26.86
C LEU A 263 26.25 10.30 -26.14
N TYR A 264 25.37 9.62 -26.87
CA TYR A 264 24.31 8.78 -26.33
C TYR A 264 24.55 7.30 -26.65
N SER A 265 24.00 6.41 -25.82
CA SER A 265 23.86 4.98 -26.14
C SER A 265 22.73 4.77 -27.13
N GLN A 266 22.89 3.85 -28.09
CA GLN A 266 21.80 3.48 -29.00
C GLN A 266 20.80 2.52 -28.31
N PRO A 267 19.50 2.67 -28.55
CA PRO A 267 18.45 1.94 -27.84
C PRO A 267 18.32 0.51 -28.37
N GLU A 268 18.44 -0.48 -27.50
CA GLU A 268 18.51 -1.90 -27.88
C GLU A 268 17.19 -2.41 -28.46
N LEU A 269 16.08 -1.85 -28.00
CA LEU A 269 14.73 -2.08 -28.56
C LEU A 269 14.61 -1.63 -30.02
N ALA A 270 15.51 -0.77 -30.52
CA ALA A 270 15.53 -0.34 -31.92
C ALA A 270 16.80 -0.81 -32.67
N LEU A 271 17.48 -1.83 -32.15
CA LEU A 271 18.67 -2.43 -32.78
C LEU A 271 18.46 -3.91 -33.06
N ASN A 272 18.79 -4.33 -34.28
CA ASN A 272 18.76 -5.74 -34.67
C ASN A 272 19.76 -6.61 -33.86
N SER A 273 19.69 -7.93 -34.06
CA SER A 273 20.52 -8.92 -33.35
C SER A 273 22.03 -8.74 -33.54
N THR A 274 22.46 -8.07 -34.62
CA THR A 274 23.89 -7.81 -34.90
C THR A 274 24.44 -6.55 -34.22
N CYS A 275 23.58 -5.75 -33.57
CA CYS A 275 23.95 -4.46 -32.97
C CYS A 275 24.68 -3.51 -33.96
N ASN A 276 24.28 -3.53 -35.24
CA ASN A 276 24.77 -2.55 -36.21
C ASN A 276 24.25 -1.15 -35.84
N SER A 277 25.06 -0.13 -36.08
CA SER A 277 24.63 1.25 -35.81
C SER A 277 23.39 1.61 -36.63
N ALA A 278 22.37 2.16 -35.98
CA ALA A 278 21.12 2.60 -36.58
C ALA A 278 20.91 4.12 -36.42
N PHE A 279 22.00 4.89 -36.43
CA PHE A 279 21.96 6.36 -36.34
C PHE A 279 22.14 7.02 -37.71
N ALA A 280 21.29 7.99 -38.01
CA ALA A 280 21.35 8.81 -39.20
C ALA A 280 21.21 10.29 -38.81
N ALA A 281 22.32 11.04 -38.94
CA ALA A 281 22.34 12.47 -38.66
C ALA A 281 21.73 13.28 -39.81
N GLY A 282 21.16 14.45 -39.50
CA GLY A 282 20.79 15.46 -40.48
C GLY A 282 19.81 15.00 -41.57
N GLN A 283 18.87 14.12 -41.22
CA GLN A 283 17.81 13.67 -42.10
C GLN A 283 16.80 14.80 -42.37
N SER A 284 16.28 14.87 -43.60
CA SER A 284 15.19 15.77 -43.97
C SER A 284 13.87 15.07 -43.73
N LEU A 285 13.16 15.42 -42.65
CA LEU A 285 11.85 14.88 -42.31
C LEU A 285 10.78 15.97 -42.31
N ALA A 286 9.53 15.56 -42.50
CA ALA A 286 8.40 16.46 -42.39
C ALA A 286 8.23 16.96 -40.95
N ASP A 287 7.71 18.17 -40.77
CA ASP A 287 7.53 18.77 -39.44
C ASP A 287 6.24 18.25 -38.79
N ALA A 288 6.37 17.50 -37.69
CA ALA A 288 5.27 16.91 -36.96
C ALA A 288 4.49 17.90 -36.07
N ARG A 289 4.78 19.21 -36.11
CA ARG A 289 3.98 20.20 -35.36
C ARG A 289 2.64 20.48 -36.06
N PRO A 290 1.55 20.73 -35.30
CA PRO A 290 0.26 21.12 -35.86
C PRO A 290 0.37 22.28 -36.87
N GLY A 291 -0.24 22.10 -38.04
CA GLY A 291 -0.24 23.09 -39.12
C GLY A 291 1.11 23.28 -39.83
N LYS A 292 2.14 22.48 -39.51
CA LYS A 292 3.47 22.52 -40.14
C LYS A 292 3.81 21.27 -40.96
N THR A 293 2.92 20.28 -41.02
CA THR A 293 3.10 18.96 -41.67
C THR A 293 3.48 18.96 -43.16
N HIS A 294 3.38 20.09 -43.84
CA HIS A 294 3.81 20.28 -45.23
C HIS A 294 5.25 20.83 -45.36
N LEU A 295 5.87 21.23 -44.25
CA LEU A 295 7.24 21.72 -44.19
C LEU A 295 8.20 20.59 -43.86
N PHE A 296 9.46 20.75 -44.26
CA PHE A 296 10.54 19.83 -43.94
C PHE A 296 11.61 20.55 -43.13
N HIS A 297 12.26 19.82 -42.23
CA HIS A 297 13.40 20.31 -41.47
C HIS A 297 14.47 19.23 -41.32
N THR A 298 15.68 19.69 -41.01
CA THR A 298 16.81 18.82 -40.71
C THR A 298 16.76 18.37 -39.26
N THR A 299 16.84 17.05 -39.03
CA THR A 299 16.76 16.41 -37.71
C THR A 299 17.58 15.13 -37.67
N ASP A 300 17.96 14.69 -36.47
CA ASP A 300 18.65 13.43 -36.29
C ASP A 300 17.63 12.29 -36.07
N VAL A 301 17.98 11.07 -36.50
CA VAL A 301 17.16 9.87 -36.32
C VAL A 301 18.03 8.75 -35.75
N VAL A 302 17.55 8.10 -34.69
CA VAL A 302 18.19 6.91 -34.12
C VAL A 302 17.21 5.73 -34.08
N GLY A 303 17.71 4.55 -34.40
CA GLY A 303 16.95 3.30 -34.38
C GLY A 303 16.54 2.79 -35.76
N ALA A 304 16.00 1.58 -35.78
CA ALA A 304 15.49 0.92 -36.97
C ALA A 304 14.20 0.17 -36.66
N PHE A 305 13.44 -0.14 -37.71
CA PHE A 305 12.30 -1.03 -37.61
C PHE A 305 12.74 -2.49 -37.53
N SER A 306 11.96 -3.28 -36.81
CA SER A 306 12.04 -4.72 -36.86
C SER A 306 11.69 -5.21 -38.25
N THR A 307 12.50 -6.15 -38.75
CA THR A 307 12.29 -6.79 -40.07
C THR A 307 12.12 -8.31 -39.92
N THR A 308 12.16 -8.80 -38.68
CA THR A 308 12.08 -10.22 -38.32
C THR A 308 11.37 -10.37 -36.98
N LEU A 309 11.00 -11.61 -36.60
CA LEU A 309 10.73 -11.91 -35.20
C LEU A 309 11.95 -11.50 -34.35
N PRO A 310 11.74 -10.96 -33.14
CA PRO A 310 12.77 -10.25 -32.40
C PRO A 310 13.96 -11.17 -32.11
N GLY A 311 13.72 -12.44 -31.74
CA GLY A 311 14.81 -13.31 -31.31
C GLY A 311 15.63 -12.60 -30.23
N SER A 312 16.93 -12.41 -30.45
CA SER A 312 17.78 -11.56 -29.58
C SER A 312 17.89 -10.10 -30.04
N GLY A 313 17.33 -9.72 -31.18
CA GLY A 313 17.27 -8.34 -31.68
C GLY A 313 16.00 -7.62 -31.23
N PHE A 314 16.00 -6.29 -31.33
CA PHE A 314 14.89 -5.41 -30.96
C PHE A 314 14.34 -5.69 -29.54
N SER A 315 15.25 -6.10 -28.66
CA SER A 315 15.04 -6.43 -27.26
C SER A 315 16.20 -5.88 -26.44
N ASP A 316 15.89 -5.43 -25.22
CA ASP A 316 16.81 -4.96 -24.18
C ASP A 316 17.10 -6.02 -23.10
N GLY A 317 16.74 -7.28 -23.34
CA GLY A 317 17.17 -8.43 -22.53
C GLY A 317 16.40 -8.62 -21.21
N GLY A 318 15.22 -8.02 -21.09
CA GLY A 318 14.30 -8.21 -19.98
C GLY A 318 13.55 -9.54 -19.98
N LEU A 319 12.47 -9.57 -19.22
CA LEU A 319 11.50 -10.67 -19.19
C LEU A 319 10.80 -10.86 -20.54
N TYR A 320 10.55 -9.77 -21.28
CA TYR A 320 9.74 -9.74 -22.49
C TYR A 320 10.48 -9.05 -23.62
N ALA A 321 10.62 -9.73 -24.76
CA ALA A 321 11.45 -9.25 -25.85
C ALA A 321 11.03 -7.88 -26.42
N ARG A 322 9.75 -7.51 -26.28
CA ARG A 322 9.15 -6.33 -26.93
C ARG A 322 8.63 -5.29 -25.94
N ILE A 323 8.86 -5.48 -24.64
CA ILE A 323 8.43 -4.53 -23.60
C ILE A 323 9.68 -3.91 -23.01
N PRO A 324 9.74 -2.56 -22.88
CA PRO A 324 10.83 -1.92 -22.16
C PRO A 324 11.07 -2.50 -20.77
N ASN A 325 12.32 -2.79 -20.43
CA ASN A 325 12.72 -3.28 -19.09
C ASN A 325 12.13 -2.46 -17.94
N LEU A 326 11.93 -1.15 -18.14
CA LEU A 326 11.33 -0.26 -17.14
C LEU A 326 9.84 -0.56 -16.90
N LEU A 327 9.10 -1.00 -17.91
CA LEU A 327 7.66 -1.29 -17.85
C LEU A 327 7.35 -2.75 -17.54
N GLU A 328 8.39 -3.58 -17.42
CA GLU A 328 8.24 -4.93 -16.89
C GLU A 328 8.07 -4.91 -15.35
N PRO A 329 7.62 -6.02 -14.76
CA PRO A 329 7.72 -6.25 -13.32
C PRO A 329 9.17 -6.20 -12.84
N ALA A 330 9.39 -5.74 -11.61
CA ALA A 330 10.72 -5.75 -11.02
C ALA A 330 11.27 -7.19 -10.93
N ALA A 331 12.33 -7.47 -11.67
CA ALA A 331 12.92 -8.81 -11.76
C ALA A 331 14.44 -8.72 -11.94
N SER A 332 15.16 -9.82 -11.67
CA SER A 332 16.61 -9.85 -11.83
C SER A 332 17.06 -9.53 -13.26
N ALA A 333 16.25 -9.88 -14.28
CA ALA A 333 16.53 -9.61 -15.69
C ALA A 333 16.63 -8.11 -16.00
N ASN A 334 15.80 -7.28 -15.35
CA ASN A 334 15.85 -5.82 -15.46
C ASN A 334 16.61 -5.14 -14.30
N GLY A 335 17.39 -5.90 -13.52
CA GLY A 335 18.14 -5.38 -12.38
C GLY A 335 17.26 -4.88 -11.23
N PHE A 336 16.05 -5.42 -11.11
CA PHE A 336 14.99 -5.01 -10.17
C PHE A 336 14.55 -3.54 -10.36
N LYS A 337 14.66 -3.04 -11.60
CA LYS A 337 14.28 -1.68 -11.97
C LYS A 337 12.97 -1.62 -12.76
N GLY A 338 12.28 -2.73 -12.98
CA GLY A 338 10.90 -2.70 -13.46
C GLY A 338 9.97 -1.88 -12.56
N LEU A 339 8.98 -1.23 -13.15
CA LEU A 339 7.90 -0.47 -12.50
C LEU A 339 6.51 -0.97 -12.89
N GLY A 340 6.39 -1.56 -14.06
CA GLY A 340 5.09 -1.86 -14.62
C GLY A 340 4.48 -3.13 -14.06
N ARG A 341 3.17 -3.18 -14.16
CA ARG A 341 2.33 -4.35 -13.92
C ARG A 341 1.62 -4.63 -15.23
N LEU A 342 1.85 -5.80 -15.80
CA LEU A 342 1.32 -6.14 -17.10
C LEU A 342 -0.04 -6.82 -16.90
N GLY A 343 -1.08 -6.22 -17.48
CA GLY A 343 -2.44 -6.73 -17.43
C GLY A 343 -2.77 -7.60 -18.64
N PHE A 344 -2.27 -7.24 -19.83
CA PHE A 344 -2.43 -8.02 -21.05
C PHE A 344 -1.12 -8.00 -21.82
N LEU A 345 -0.70 -9.12 -22.40
CA LEU A 345 0.60 -9.26 -23.06
C LEU A 345 0.46 -9.40 -24.58
N LEU A 346 1.49 -8.91 -25.28
CA LEU A 346 1.59 -8.81 -26.75
C LEU A 346 1.31 -10.19 -27.37
N ALA A 347 0.11 -10.33 -27.93
CA ALA A 347 -0.41 -11.59 -28.44
C ALA A 347 -0.45 -12.69 -27.37
N ASP A 348 -1.48 -12.63 -26.51
CA ASP A 348 -2.08 -13.85 -25.93
C ASP A 348 -2.76 -14.65 -27.07
N ASP A 349 -1.97 -14.95 -28.11
CA ASP A 349 -2.21 -15.82 -29.25
C ASP A 349 -1.51 -17.16 -29.04
N ASP A 350 -1.28 -17.53 -27.76
CA ASP A 350 -1.08 -18.93 -27.48
C ASP A 350 -2.24 -19.69 -28.15
N ASP A 351 -2.01 -20.93 -28.57
CA ASP A 351 -3.10 -21.79 -29.02
C ASP A 351 -3.99 -22.08 -27.78
N ASP A 352 -4.65 -21.03 -27.28
CA ASP A 352 -6.01 -21.01 -26.82
C ASP A 352 -6.12 -21.83 -25.52
N LEU A 353 -5.23 -21.60 -24.54
CA LEU A 353 -5.24 -22.39 -23.29
C LEU A 353 -4.83 -21.69 -21.97
N THR A 354 -4.35 -20.44 -21.91
CA THR A 354 -4.01 -19.81 -20.62
C THR A 354 -3.92 -18.27 -20.58
N VAL A 355 -4.36 -17.65 -19.48
CA VAL A 355 -3.64 -16.47 -18.95
C VAL A 355 -2.31 -16.96 -18.36
N ALA A 356 -1.27 -17.09 -19.20
CA ALA A 356 0.04 -17.64 -18.81
C ALA A 356 0.73 -16.85 -17.68
N TYR A 357 0.22 -15.66 -17.35
CA TYR A 357 0.81 -14.71 -16.43
C TYR A 357 -0.17 -14.30 -15.30
N ASP A 358 0.35 -13.89 -14.15
CA ASP A 358 -0.44 -13.29 -13.08
C ASP A 358 -0.79 -11.82 -13.37
N GLY A 359 -1.59 -11.19 -12.50
CA GLY A 359 -1.99 -9.78 -12.64
C GLY A 359 -0.85 -8.76 -12.54
N THR A 360 0.38 -9.23 -12.24
CA THR A 360 1.57 -8.41 -12.30
C THR A 360 2.31 -8.59 -13.62
N GLY A 361 2.04 -9.64 -14.38
CA GLY A 361 2.81 -10.00 -15.57
C GLY A 361 3.98 -10.93 -15.23
N LEU A 362 3.83 -11.86 -14.30
CA LEU A 362 4.81 -12.93 -14.06
C LEU A 362 4.24 -14.29 -14.44
N PRO A 363 5.02 -15.20 -15.06
CA PRO A 363 4.53 -16.52 -15.45
C PRO A 363 3.94 -17.30 -14.27
N ARG A 364 2.76 -17.90 -14.45
CA ARG A 364 2.13 -18.76 -13.44
C ARG A 364 2.75 -20.16 -13.45
N THR A 365 2.87 -20.78 -12.27
CA THR A 365 3.36 -22.17 -12.15
C THR A 365 2.31 -23.22 -12.45
N THR A 366 1.03 -22.86 -12.44
CA THR A 366 -0.11 -23.78 -12.60
C THR A 366 -1.28 -23.06 -13.26
N ASN A 367 -1.89 -23.67 -14.27
CA ASN A 367 -3.08 -23.15 -14.95
C ASN A 367 -4.35 -23.42 -14.10
N PRO A 368 -5.10 -22.39 -13.66
CA PRO A 368 -6.36 -22.56 -12.95
C PRO A 368 -7.55 -22.94 -13.86
N ASP A 369 -7.50 -22.69 -15.18
CA ASP A 369 -8.55 -23.00 -16.16
C ASP A 369 -7.96 -23.64 -17.44
N PRO A 370 -7.84 -24.99 -17.51
CA PRO A 370 -7.32 -25.67 -18.70
C PRO A 370 -8.34 -25.72 -19.85
N GLY A 371 -8.23 -24.79 -20.80
CA GLY A 371 -9.13 -24.67 -21.96
C GLY A 371 -9.10 -23.26 -22.56
N ILE A 372 -9.76 -23.07 -23.72
CA ILE A 372 -10.19 -21.73 -24.18
C ILE A 372 -11.50 -21.42 -23.47
N SER A 373 -11.57 -20.33 -22.74
CA SER A 373 -12.80 -19.82 -22.17
C SER A 373 -12.88 -18.31 -22.28
N ASP A 374 -14.09 -17.77 -22.08
CA ASP A 374 -14.27 -16.32 -21.97
C ASP A 374 -13.42 -15.70 -20.82
N GLN A 375 -12.89 -16.53 -19.90
CA GLN A 375 -12.03 -16.09 -18.81
C GLN A 375 -10.60 -15.79 -19.28
N ASP A 376 -10.12 -16.40 -20.37
CA ASP A 376 -8.78 -16.11 -20.92
C ASP A 376 -8.67 -14.68 -21.44
N ARG A 377 -9.80 -14.09 -21.85
CA ARG A 377 -9.87 -12.68 -22.25
C ARG A 377 -9.89 -11.72 -21.07
N THR A 378 -9.82 -12.20 -19.83
CA THR A 378 -9.98 -11.38 -18.62
C THR A 378 -8.84 -11.60 -17.63
N VAL A 379 -8.13 -10.54 -17.29
CA VAL A 379 -7.04 -10.57 -16.30
C VAL A 379 -7.46 -9.81 -15.04
N ASP A 380 -7.25 -10.44 -13.88
CA ASP A 380 -7.34 -9.78 -12.57
C ASP A 380 -6.08 -8.94 -12.35
N LEU A 381 -6.23 -7.61 -12.29
CA LEU A 381 -5.13 -6.68 -12.04
C LEU A 381 -4.78 -6.59 -10.54
N GLY A 382 -5.56 -7.25 -9.69
CA GLY A 382 -5.41 -7.24 -8.24
C GLY A 382 -6.00 -5.98 -7.60
N TRP A 383 -5.57 -5.76 -6.35
CA TRP A 383 -5.99 -4.61 -5.56
C TRP A 383 -5.15 -3.38 -5.89
N VAL A 384 -5.83 -2.33 -6.33
CA VAL A 384 -5.30 -0.99 -6.50
C VAL A 384 -5.62 -0.18 -5.25
N GLU A 385 -4.60 0.49 -4.72
CA GLU A 385 -4.69 1.30 -3.51
C GLU A 385 -5.59 2.52 -3.71
N GLY A 386 -6.39 2.83 -2.69
CA GLY A 386 -7.21 4.05 -2.67
C GLY A 386 -6.34 5.30 -2.58
N GLY A 387 -6.79 6.39 -3.18
CA GLY A 387 -6.08 7.68 -3.15
C GLY A 387 -4.80 7.72 -3.99
N LYS A 388 -4.40 6.60 -4.62
CA LYS A 388 -3.28 6.55 -5.55
C LYS A 388 -3.76 6.54 -7.00
N GLU A 389 -3.08 7.33 -7.81
CA GLU A 389 -3.34 7.37 -9.24
C GLU A 389 -2.62 6.23 -9.96
N ILE A 390 -3.34 5.56 -10.85
CA ILE A 390 -2.77 4.63 -11.81
C ILE A 390 -2.57 5.32 -13.17
N VAL A 391 -1.49 4.97 -13.85
CA VAL A 391 -1.23 5.37 -15.24
C VAL A 391 -1.24 4.11 -16.07
N LEU A 392 -2.16 4.03 -17.03
CA LEU A 392 -2.17 2.94 -18.00
C LEU A 392 -1.12 3.21 -19.07
N PHE A 393 -0.53 2.16 -19.60
CA PHE A 393 0.30 2.21 -20.78
C PHE A 393 -0.05 1.08 -21.74
N LEU A 394 -0.02 1.38 -23.04
CA LEU A 394 -0.10 0.41 -24.11
C LEU A 394 1.28 0.33 -24.77
N VAL A 395 1.88 -0.85 -24.79
CA VAL A 395 3.07 -1.12 -25.59
C VAL A 395 2.60 -1.70 -26.91
N VAL A 396 2.91 -1.01 -28.00
CA VAL A 396 2.53 -1.42 -29.35
C VAL A 396 3.76 -1.85 -30.11
N HIS A 397 3.68 -3.03 -30.73
CA HIS A 397 4.71 -3.51 -31.62
C HIS A 397 4.28 -3.42 -33.08
N ASP A 398 4.58 -2.29 -33.72
CA ASP A 398 4.39 -2.07 -35.16
C ASP A 398 5.36 -0.99 -35.69
N SER A 399 5.57 -0.96 -37.00
CA SER A 399 6.51 -0.05 -37.68
C SER A 399 5.79 1.12 -38.36
N THR A 400 5.52 2.18 -37.59
CA THR A 400 4.86 3.38 -38.09
C THR A 400 5.80 4.26 -38.93
N PRO A 401 5.53 4.54 -40.22
CA PRO A 401 6.33 5.46 -41.04
C PRO A 401 6.24 6.92 -40.54
N HIS A 402 7.11 7.79 -41.05
CA HIS A 402 7.04 9.23 -40.75
C HIS A 402 6.32 9.98 -41.87
N ASP A 403 5.00 10.09 -41.76
CA ASP A 403 4.16 10.91 -42.63
C ASP A 403 3.12 11.70 -41.79
N PRO A 404 3.52 12.88 -41.26
CA PRO A 404 2.66 13.70 -40.42
C PRO A 404 1.35 14.17 -41.10
N GLN A 405 1.24 14.09 -42.44
CA GLN A 405 0.03 14.50 -43.15
C GLN A 405 -1.12 13.51 -42.98
N VAL A 406 -0.80 12.25 -42.67
CA VAL A 406 -1.78 11.17 -42.47
C VAL A 406 -1.79 10.68 -41.01
N GLY A 407 -1.27 11.47 -40.06
CA GLY A 407 -1.32 11.11 -38.64
C GLY A 407 -0.22 10.15 -38.18
N MET A 408 0.80 9.88 -39.00
CA MET A 408 1.87 8.92 -38.68
C MET A 408 3.20 9.63 -38.42
N VAL A 409 3.82 9.43 -37.26
CA VAL A 409 5.08 10.10 -36.91
C VAL A 409 6.05 9.17 -36.19
N TYR A 410 7.34 9.45 -36.40
CA TYR A 410 8.38 8.93 -35.51
C TYR A 410 8.29 9.61 -34.14
N PRO A 411 8.31 8.85 -33.03
CA PRO A 411 8.43 9.41 -31.69
C PRO A 411 9.57 10.43 -31.57
N CYS A 412 9.38 11.46 -30.75
CA CYS A 412 10.32 12.57 -30.60
C CYS A 412 11.00 12.58 -29.23
N LEU A 413 12.27 12.17 -29.19
CA LEU A 413 13.06 12.10 -27.95
C LEU A 413 13.45 13.48 -27.42
N ARG A 414 13.82 14.41 -28.32
CA ARG A 414 14.27 15.76 -27.94
C ARG A 414 13.66 16.82 -28.82
N LYS A 415 13.00 17.80 -28.19
CA LYS A 415 12.37 18.96 -28.84
C LYS A 415 13.24 20.22 -28.69
N ALA A 416 13.27 21.06 -29.71
CA ALA A 416 13.79 22.42 -29.63
C ALA A 416 12.79 23.34 -28.89
N ALA A 417 13.23 24.55 -28.53
CA ALA A 417 12.39 25.52 -27.82
C ALA A 417 11.11 25.92 -28.57
N ASP A 418 11.09 25.79 -29.90
CA ASP A 418 9.92 26.04 -30.76
C ASP A 418 9.02 24.79 -30.94
N GLY A 419 9.28 23.73 -30.16
CA GLY A 419 8.56 22.45 -30.20
C GLY A 419 8.97 21.52 -31.34
N ARG A 420 9.89 21.94 -32.23
CA ARG A 420 10.33 21.13 -33.36
C ARG A 420 11.18 19.96 -32.88
N CYS A 421 10.96 18.77 -33.40
CA CYS A 421 11.79 17.63 -33.04
C CYS A 421 13.22 17.75 -33.59
N THR A 422 14.21 17.47 -32.75
CA THR A 422 15.64 17.51 -33.09
C THR A 422 16.32 16.14 -33.06
N LEU A 423 15.70 15.16 -32.41
CA LEU A 423 16.11 13.76 -32.40
C LEU A 423 14.87 12.88 -32.36
N HIS A 424 14.62 12.16 -33.45
CA HIS A 424 13.56 11.16 -33.53
C HIS A 424 14.05 9.77 -33.16
N LEU A 425 13.16 8.99 -32.55
CA LEU A 425 13.31 7.55 -32.38
C LEU A 425 12.58 6.84 -33.52
N LYS A 426 13.29 6.03 -34.29
CA LYS A 426 12.71 5.08 -35.24
C LYS A 426 12.70 3.71 -34.59
N THR A 427 11.53 3.25 -34.14
CA THR A 427 11.36 2.02 -33.36
C THR A 427 10.14 1.27 -33.86
N SER A 428 10.14 -0.06 -33.68
CA SER A 428 8.92 -0.86 -33.82
C SER A 428 8.24 -1.13 -32.49
N THR A 429 8.79 -0.64 -31.38
CA THR A 429 8.20 -0.73 -30.04
C THR A 429 7.89 0.68 -29.56
N SER A 430 6.62 1.04 -29.59
CA SER A 430 6.09 2.32 -29.12
C SER A 430 5.36 2.13 -27.79
N VAL A 431 5.38 3.17 -26.95
CA VAL A 431 4.69 3.17 -25.65
C VAL A 431 3.75 4.36 -25.61
N PHE A 432 2.49 4.09 -25.36
CA PHE A 432 1.44 5.10 -25.23
C PHE A 432 0.85 5.07 -23.82
N PHE A 433 1.09 6.13 -23.06
CA PHE A 433 0.49 6.35 -21.75
C PHE A 433 -0.90 6.96 -21.87
N SER A 434 -1.74 6.68 -20.87
CA SER A 434 -3.03 7.34 -20.69
C SER A 434 -2.90 8.86 -20.50
N LYS A 435 -1.71 9.32 -20.07
CA LYS A 435 -1.32 10.73 -20.02
C LYS A 435 -0.70 11.19 -21.34
N SER A 436 -1.45 11.91 -22.15
CA SER A 436 -1.02 12.41 -23.48
C SER A 436 0.29 13.20 -23.44
N ARG A 437 0.50 14.06 -22.44
CA ARG A 437 1.74 14.84 -22.25
C ARG A 437 3.00 14.01 -22.05
N TRP A 438 2.87 12.73 -21.72
CA TRP A 438 3.99 11.83 -21.52
C TRP A 438 4.33 11.01 -22.76
N ASN A 439 3.49 11.07 -23.80
CA ASN A 439 3.71 10.37 -25.05
C ASN A 439 4.79 11.07 -25.89
N LEU A 440 5.71 10.28 -26.42
CA LEU A 440 6.87 10.76 -27.17
C LEU A 440 6.50 11.33 -28.54
N ASP A 441 5.42 10.83 -29.12
CA ASP A 441 4.98 11.18 -30.46
C ASP A 441 4.28 12.55 -30.45
N PRO A 442 4.67 13.47 -31.37
CA PRO A 442 4.00 14.76 -31.46
C PRO A 442 2.55 14.64 -31.92
N ASP A 443 1.67 15.38 -31.25
CA ASP A 443 0.29 15.56 -31.72
C ASP A 443 0.29 16.41 -33.00
N VAL A 444 0.11 15.79 -34.18
CA VAL A 444 0.12 16.49 -35.48
C VAL A 444 -1.19 17.22 -35.79
N VAL A 445 -2.29 16.85 -35.12
CA VAL A 445 -3.62 17.41 -35.36
C VAL A 445 -3.90 18.58 -34.42
N GLY A 446 -3.57 18.43 -33.13
CA GLY A 446 -3.85 19.38 -32.07
C GLY A 446 -5.22 19.20 -31.41
N THR A 447 -5.61 20.18 -30.58
CA THR A 447 -6.89 20.21 -29.86
C THR A 447 -8.01 20.89 -30.67
N PRO A 448 -9.28 20.45 -30.57
CA PRO A 448 -9.79 19.32 -29.78
C PRO A 448 -9.92 18.01 -30.58
N VAL A 449 -9.86 16.87 -29.89
CA VAL A 449 -10.24 15.56 -30.45
C VAL A 449 -11.77 15.53 -30.64
N ALA A 450 -12.24 15.10 -31.81
CA ALA A 450 -13.67 15.08 -32.11
C ALA A 450 -14.43 14.09 -31.22
N GLN A 451 -15.49 14.56 -30.55
CA GLN A 451 -16.35 13.71 -29.71
C GLN A 451 -17.12 12.69 -30.55
N ARG A 452 -17.37 11.53 -29.95
CA ARG A 452 -18.08 10.38 -30.51
C ARG A 452 -19.31 10.05 -29.65
N ASN A 453 -20.25 9.32 -30.22
CA ASN A 453 -21.37 8.73 -29.51
C ASN A 453 -20.98 7.34 -29.00
N MET A 454 -20.92 7.17 -27.69
CA MET A 454 -20.42 5.97 -27.03
C MET A 454 -21.23 4.71 -27.39
N GLY A 455 -22.55 4.82 -27.45
CA GLY A 455 -23.48 3.69 -27.66
C GLY A 455 -23.95 3.53 -29.10
N CYS A 456 -23.26 4.14 -30.06
CA CYS A 456 -23.56 3.95 -31.47
C CYS A 456 -22.43 3.26 -32.18
N GLU A 457 -22.81 2.36 -33.08
CA GLU A 457 -21.89 1.67 -33.95
C GLU A 457 -21.13 2.65 -34.86
N TYR A 458 -19.89 2.29 -35.14
CA TYR A 458 -19.09 2.88 -36.18
C TYR A 458 -19.81 2.71 -37.53
N ARG A 459 -19.79 3.78 -38.33
CA ARG A 459 -20.34 3.79 -39.69
C ARG A 459 -19.33 4.41 -40.64
N PRO A 460 -18.83 3.65 -41.62
CA PRO A 460 -17.97 4.20 -42.66
C PRO A 460 -18.62 5.43 -43.32
N GLY A 461 -17.87 6.52 -43.41
CA GLY A 461 -18.34 7.79 -44.00
C GLY A 461 -19.02 8.75 -43.02
N CYS A 462 -19.13 8.41 -41.73
CA CYS A 462 -19.48 9.41 -40.73
C CYS A 462 -18.32 10.39 -40.53
N ASN A 463 -18.57 11.70 -40.73
CA ASN A 463 -17.57 12.74 -40.48
C ASN A 463 -17.73 13.25 -39.03
N PRO A 464 -16.76 13.00 -38.12
CA PRO A 464 -16.89 13.43 -36.74
C PRO A 464 -16.87 14.96 -36.55
N SER A 465 -16.26 15.68 -37.48
CA SER A 465 -16.25 17.16 -37.48
C SER A 465 -17.54 17.75 -38.03
N ALA A 466 -18.33 16.97 -38.77
CA ALA A 466 -19.62 17.38 -39.32
C ALA A 466 -20.63 16.20 -39.29
N PRO A 467 -21.15 15.82 -38.11
CA PRO A 467 -22.03 14.65 -37.97
C PRO A 467 -23.31 14.78 -38.81
N GLY A 468 -23.58 13.78 -39.66
CA GLY A 468 -24.64 13.83 -40.68
C GLY A 468 -25.57 12.62 -40.68
N GLN A 469 -25.80 12.02 -41.84
CA GLN A 469 -26.73 10.88 -41.98
C GLN A 469 -26.21 9.59 -41.29
N TYR A 470 -24.89 9.42 -41.21
CA TYR A 470 -24.23 8.23 -40.63
C TYR A 470 -23.95 8.35 -39.13
N SER A 471 -24.40 9.43 -38.49
CA SER A 471 -24.30 9.63 -37.05
C SER A 471 -25.61 9.24 -36.34
N CYS A 472 -25.65 9.31 -35.03
CA CYS A 472 -26.86 9.07 -34.22
C CYS A 472 -27.03 10.18 -33.16
N THR A 473 -28.25 10.34 -32.66
CA THR A 473 -28.57 11.34 -31.64
C THR A 473 -28.11 10.89 -30.25
N LEU A 474 -27.60 11.82 -29.45
CA LEU A 474 -27.40 11.58 -28.03
C LEU A 474 -28.75 11.44 -27.32
N ASP A 475 -28.79 10.62 -26.28
CA ASP A 475 -30.01 10.39 -25.49
C ASP A 475 -30.54 11.71 -24.90
N GLY A 476 -31.83 11.99 -25.13
CA GLY A 476 -32.49 13.18 -24.63
C GLY A 476 -32.11 14.50 -25.33
N THR A 477 -31.36 14.46 -26.44
CA THR A 477 -30.97 15.69 -27.18
C THR A 477 -31.21 15.54 -28.69
N SER A 478 -31.13 16.66 -29.43
CA SER A 478 -31.07 16.66 -30.90
C SER A 478 -29.64 16.61 -31.46
N GLN A 479 -28.63 16.67 -30.59
CA GLN A 479 -27.23 16.66 -31.00
C GLN A 479 -26.85 15.29 -31.58
N ARG A 480 -26.21 15.29 -32.74
CA ARG A 480 -25.75 14.08 -33.42
C ARG A 480 -24.24 13.93 -33.31
N MET A 481 -23.76 12.70 -33.13
CA MET A 481 -22.34 12.34 -33.08
C MET A 481 -22.10 11.00 -33.76
N CYS A 482 -20.92 10.82 -34.37
CA CYS A 482 -20.52 9.56 -35.00
C CYS A 482 -20.28 8.49 -33.93
N GLY A 483 -20.66 7.24 -34.21
CA GLY A 483 -20.19 6.10 -33.42
C GLY A 483 -18.70 5.84 -33.65
N TRP A 484 -18.13 4.95 -32.84
CA TRP A 484 -16.69 4.67 -32.84
C TRP A 484 -16.36 3.18 -32.69
N LEU A 485 -17.22 2.37 -32.06
CA LEU A 485 -17.02 0.92 -31.94
C LEU A 485 -17.69 0.17 -33.09
N GLU A 486 -17.03 -0.84 -33.64
CA GLU A 486 -17.63 -1.75 -34.61
C GLU A 486 -18.87 -2.47 -34.03
N PRO A 487 -19.86 -2.86 -34.87
CA PRO A 487 -21.05 -3.58 -34.41
C PRO A 487 -20.74 -4.82 -33.57
N ASP A 488 -19.77 -5.62 -33.99
CA ASP A 488 -19.37 -6.85 -33.29
C ASP A 488 -18.76 -6.54 -31.91
N SER A 489 -18.09 -5.39 -31.75
CA SER A 489 -17.54 -4.96 -30.46
C SER A 489 -18.66 -4.57 -29.49
N LEU A 490 -19.72 -3.92 -29.99
CA LEU A 490 -20.91 -3.61 -29.19
C LEU A 490 -21.65 -4.88 -28.77
N ASP A 491 -21.79 -5.86 -29.68
CA ASP A 491 -22.39 -7.15 -29.38
C ASP A 491 -21.57 -7.94 -28.34
N GLN A 492 -20.24 -7.92 -28.44
CA GLN A 492 -19.33 -8.52 -27.48
C GLN A 492 -19.50 -7.91 -26.09
N LEU A 493 -19.60 -6.57 -25.98
CA LEU A 493 -19.89 -5.90 -24.71
C LEU A 493 -21.24 -6.30 -24.12
N GLY A 494 -22.25 -6.55 -24.97
CA GLY A 494 -23.58 -7.03 -24.57
C GLY A 494 -23.61 -8.49 -24.09
N SER A 495 -22.53 -9.25 -24.27
CA SER A 495 -22.43 -10.65 -23.82
C SER A 495 -22.39 -10.79 -22.30
N SER A 496 -22.74 -11.97 -21.78
CA SER A 496 -22.59 -12.29 -20.34
C SER A 496 -21.15 -12.22 -19.86
N ALA A 497 -20.19 -12.60 -20.71
CA ALA A 497 -18.75 -12.54 -20.41
C ALA A 497 -18.28 -11.09 -20.12
N HIS A 498 -18.88 -10.10 -20.79
CA HIS A 498 -18.53 -8.69 -20.63
C HIS A 498 -19.52 -7.93 -19.74
N GLY A 499 -20.24 -8.67 -18.88
CA GLY A 499 -21.15 -8.09 -17.89
C GLY A 499 -22.41 -7.46 -18.47
N GLN A 500 -22.82 -7.86 -19.67
CA GLN A 500 -24.01 -7.37 -20.39
C GLN A 500 -24.02 -5.84 -20.49
N LEU A 501 -22.86 -5.28 -20.85
CA LEU A 501 -22.61 -3.86 -20.82
C LEU A 501 -23.26 -3.14 -22.00
N MET A 502 -24.43 -2.56 -21.75
CA MET A 502 -25.10 -1.69 -22.71
C MET A 502 -24.59 -0.25 -22.57
N LEU A 503 -23.90 0.23 -23.61
CA LEU A 503 -23.39 1.59 -23.68
C LEU A 503 -24.53 2.59 -23.96
N PRO A 504 -24.66 3.68 -23.19
CA PRO A 504 -25.66 4.71 -23.45
C PRO A 504 -25.29 5.52 -24.69
N LYS A 505 -26.27 6.17 -25.34
CA LYS A 505 -25.96 7.12 -26.42
C LYS A 505 -25.52 8.45 -25.83
N ALA A 506 -24.36 8.45 -25.19
CA ALA A 506 -23.74 9.59 -24.52
C ALA A 506 -22.49 10.06 -25.27
N ALA A 507 -22.16 11.33 -25.12
CA ALA A 507 -20.94 11.88 -25.70
C ALA A 507 -19.71 11.30 -24.98
N THR A 508 -18.72 10.87 -25.75
CA THR A 508 -17.42 10.43 -25.25
C THR A 508 -16.32 10.97 -26.16
N GLY A 509 -15.09 11.00 -25.66
CA GLY A 509 -13.93 11.44 -26.41
C GLY A 509 -12.70 11.35 -25.54
N ALA A 510 -11.53 11.31 -26.17
CA ALA A 510 -10.28 11.49 -25.46
C ALA A 510 -10.28 12.85 -24.74
N SER A 511 -9.64 12.90 -23.57
CA SER A 511 -9.46 14.17 -22.87
C SER A 511 -8.67 15.12 -23.76
N SER A 512 -8.97 16.42 -23.72
CA SER A 512 -8.23 17.42 -24.49
C SER A 512 -6.74 17.31 -24.16
N PRO A 513 -5.85 17.05 -25.14
CA PRO A 513 -4.45 16.87 -24.86
C PRO A 513 -3.87 18.08 -24.14
N VAL A 514 -3.25 17.83 -22.98
CA VAL A 514 -2.58 18.86 -22.19
C VAL A 514 -1.15 18.99 -22.74
N SER A 515 -1.03 19.65 -23.90
CA SER A 515 0.23 20.01 -24.57
C SER A 515 1.06 18.89 -25.23
N GLY A 516 1.28 19.05 -26.55
CA GLY A 516 2.48 18.59 -27.28
C GLY A 516 2.66 17.10 -27.57
N GLY A 517 1.96 16.20 -26.90
CA GLY A 517 1.95 14.75 -27.14
C GLY A 517 0.56 14.25 -27.53
N THR A 518 0.50 13.18 -28.33
CA THR A 518 -0.76 12.63 -28.86
C THR A 518 -1.56 11.93 -27.75
N PRO A 519 -2.88 12.15 -27.66
CA PRO A 519 -3.74 11.30 -26.84
C PRO A 519 -3.94 9.95 -27.51
N HIS A 520 -3.72 8.88 -26.77
CA HIS A 520 -3.88 7.50 -27.23
C HIS A 520 -4.96 6.72 -26.49
N LEU A 521 -5.60 7.31 -25.47
CA LEU A 521 -6.67 6.67 -24.71
C LEU A 521 -7.96 7.49 -24.78
N LEU A 522 -9.02 6.82 -25.18
CA LEU A 522 -10.40 7.22 -24.95
C LEU A 522 -10.97 6.40 -23.78
N LEU A 523 -11.48 7.10 -22.76
CA LEU A 523 -12.13 6.48 -21.61
C LEU A 523 -13.63 6.76 -21.64
N GLY A 524 -14.42 5.69 -21.79
CA GLY A 524 -15.88 5.74 -21.74
C GLY A 524 -16.44 5.26 -20.40
N THR A 525 -17.35 6.02 -19.81
CA THR A 525 -18.16 5.58 -18.66
C THR A 525 -19.55 5.13 -19.13
N PRO A 526 -19.87 3.83 -19.08
CA PRO A 526 -21.22 3.34 -19.29
C PRO A 526 -22.11 3.86 -18.16
N GLY A 527 -22.98 4.83 -18.43
CA GLY A 527 -23.87 5.43 -17.42
C GLY A 527 -24.83 4.45 -16.73
N THR A 528 -24.90 3.20 -17.23
CA THR A 528 -25.69 2.09 -16.71
C THR A 528 -25.03 1.36 -15.53
N THR A 529 -23.71 1.53 -15.30
CA THR A 529 -23.00 0.85 -14.20
C THR A 529 -21.96 1.75 -13.53
N THR A 530 -21.72 1.54 -12.24
CA THR A 530 -20.76 2.34 -11.44
C THR A 530 -19.37 1.72 -11.35
N SER A 531 -19.20 0.59 -12.02
CA SER A 531 -18.17 -0.39 -11.73
C SER A 531 -17.48 -0.87 -12.99
N GLN A 532 -17.77 -0.28 -14.14
CA GLN A 532 -17.25 -0.69 -15.43
C GLN A 532 -16.92 0.56 -16.26
N TRP A 533 -15.89 0.44 -17.09
CA TRP A 533 -15.38 1.47 -17.99
C TRP A 533 -14.90 0.82 -19.28
N ILE A 534 -14.98 1.55 -20.38
CA ILE A 534 -14.39 1.14 -21.66
C ILE A 534 -13.14 1.95 -21.90
N LEU A 535 -12.07 1.27 -22.29
CA LEU A 535 -10.79 1.83 -22.70
C LEU A 535 -10.64 1.56 -24.19
N GLY A 536 -10.67 2.60 -25.01
CA GLY A 536 -10.32 2.52 -26.43
C GLY A 536 -8.95 3.12 -26.65
N PHE A 537 -8.07 2.42 -27.35
CA PHE A 537 -6.75 2.90 -27.68
C PHE A 537 -6.59 3.13 -29.18
N GLU A 538 -5.86 4.20 -29.49
CA GLU A 538 -5.25 4.41 -30.81
C GLU A 538 -3.83 3.86 -30.75
N ASP A 539 -3.42 3.03 -31.71
CA ASP A 539 -2.15 2.29 -31.66
C ASP A 539 -1.06 2.82 -32.61
N VAL A 540 -1.36 3.88 -33.36
CA VAL A 540 -0.44 4.48 -34.32
C VAL A 540 0.24 5.72 -33.74
N SER A 541 1.57 5.78 -33.74
CA SER A 541 2.30 7.00 -33.34
C SER A 541 1.91 8.20 -34.21
N GLY A 542 1.49 9.30 -33.59
CA GLY A 542 0.90 10.49 -34.24
C GLY A 542 -0.64 10.51 -34.19
N GLY A 543 -1.21 9.35 -33.86
CA GLY A 543 -2.61 9.13 -33.57
C GLY A 543 -3.46 8.76 -34.76
N GLY A 544 -2.87 8.42 -35.91
CA GLY A 544 -3.60 7.83 -37.04
C GLY A 544 -4.91 8.55 -37.39
N ASP A 545 -6.02 7.82 -37.31
CA ASP A 545 -7.36 8.33 -37.63
C ASP A 545 -8.18 8.79 -36.39
N ARG A 546 -7.68 8.54 -35.17
CA ARG A 546 -8.21 9.03 -33.90
C ARG A 546 -9.64 8.60 -33.64
N ASP A 547 -10.02 7.40 -34.04
CA ASP A 547 -11.26 6.80 -33.58
C ASP A 547 -11.10 5.95 -32.30
N PHE A 548 -9.85 5.63 -31.93
CA PHE A 548 -9.46 4.93 -30.69
C PHE A 548 -10.07 3.53 -30.57
N ASN A 549 -10.47 2.90 -31.68
CA ASN A 549 -11.05 1.56 -31.68
C ASN A 549 -10.07 0.46 -32.08
N ASP A 550 -8.80 0.79 -32.36
CA ASP A 550 -7.75 -0.16 -32.74
C ASP A 550 -7.63 -1.28 -31.72
N VAL A 551 -7.70 -0.93 -30.42
CA VAL A 551 -7.78 -1.91 -29.33
C VAL A 551 -8.73 -1.44 -28.26
N VAL A 552 -9.64 -2.31 -27.86
CA VAL A 552 -10.68 -2.00 -26.88
C VAL A 552 -10.63 -2.97 -25.71
N PHE A 553 -10.61 -2.41 -24.51
CA PHE A 553 -10.70 -3.16 -23.26
C PHE A 553 -11.90 -2.69 -22.44
N ARG A 554 -12.41 -3.59 -21.61
CA ARG A 554 -13.35 -3.30 -20.53
C ARG A 554 -12.62 -3.38 -19.20
N LEU A 555 -12.48 -2.26 -18.52
CA LEU A 555 -12.02 -2.22 -17.13
C LEU A 555 -13.23 -2.33 -16.21
N HIS A 556 -13.17 -3.16 -15.17
CA HIS A 556 -14.23 -3.24 -14.19
C HIS A 556 -13.70 -3.50 -12.78
N THR A 557 -14.46 -3.06 -11.77
CA THR A 557 -14.16 -3.38 -10.38
C THR A 557 -14.94 -4.62 -9.94
N THR A 558 -14.20 -5.57 -9.38
CA THR A 558 -14.72 -6.83 -8.81
C THR A 558 -14.84 -6.76 -7.28
N GLY A 559 -14.30 -5.70 -6.67
CA GLY A 559 -14.35 -5.51 -5.23
C GLY A 559 -13.95 -4.10 -4.82
N THR A 560 -14.49 -3.64 -3.69
CA THR A 560 -14.15 -2.36 -3.06
C THR A 560 -13.61 -2.61 -1.66
N GLY A 561 -12.56 -1.90 -1.30
CA GLY A 561 -11.88 -2.04 -0.02
C GLY A 561 -11.71 -0.71 0.68
N GLY A 562 -11.52 -0.77 1.99
CA GLY A 562 -11.20 0.36 2.83
C GLY A 562 -10.55 -0.11 4.12
N THR A 563 -9.69 0.72 4.68
CA THR A 563 -9.02 0.47 5.95
C THR A 563 -9.36 1.58 6.94
N VAL A 564 -9.62 1.20 8.18
CA VAL A 564 -9.65 2.11 9.32
C VAL A 564 -8.55 1.70 10.29
N ARG A 565 -7.88 2.69 10.89
CA ARG A 565 -6.88 2.48 11.93
C ARG A 565 -7.14 3.43 13.09
N SER A 566 -7.11 2.93 14.32
CA SER A 566 -7.20 3.77 15.50
C SER A 566 -5.90 4.49 15.80
N SER A 567 -6.02 5.62 16.49
CA SER A 567 -4.93 6.20 17.27
C SER A 567 -4.51 5.25 18.40
N VAL A 568 -3.43 5.62 19.11
CA VAL A 568 -2.95 4.84 20.24
C VAL A 568 -3.92 4.98 21.41
N LEU A 569 -4.45 3.86 21.89
CA LEU A 569 -5.44 3.79 22.97
C LEU A 569 -4.81 3.84 24.37
N THR A 570 -3.47 3.82 24.45
CA THR A 570 -2.70 3.96 25.69
C THR A 570 -2.11 5.37 25.86
N ALA A 571 -2.64 6.36 25.14
CA ALA A 571 -2.07 7.72 25.04
C ALA A 571 -2.06 8.53 26.34
N ASP A 572 -2.71 8.06 27.40
CA ASP A 572 -2.68 8.67 28.73
C ASP A 572 -1.35 8.42 29.47
N VAL A 573 -0.45 7.62 28.90
CA VAL A 573 0.83 7.22 29.50
C VAL A 573 1.97 8.13 29.02
N HIS A 574 2.60 8.86 29.94
CA HIS A 574 3.73 9.76 29.69
C HIS A 574 4.88 9.05 28.94
N PRO A 575 5.55 9.66 27.95
CA PRO A 575 6.59 9.01 27.13
C PRO A 575 7.82 8.51 27.91
N GLU A 576 8.02 8.95 29.16
CA GLU A 576 9.05 8.43 30.07
C GLU A 576 8.70 7.04 30.67
N LEU A 577 7.49 6.52 30.43
CA LEU A 577 7.02 5.21 30.90
C LEU A 577 7.03 4.13 29.80
N ALA A 578 7.55 4.45 28.62
CA ALA A 578 7.63 3.57 27.45
C ALA A 578 8.36 2.23 27.71
N ASP A 579 9.22 2.20 28.73
CA ASP A 579 10.08 1.05 29.05
C ASP A 579 9.62 0.28 30.30
N VAL A 580 8.45 0.61 30.87
CA VAL A 580 8.02 0.03 32.16
C VAL A 580 7.02 -1.10 31.97
N CYS A 581 6.10 -0.99 31.01
CA CYS A 581 4.96 -1.91 30.85
C CYS A 581 4.72 -2.28 29.40
N ASP A 582 4.54 -3.56 29.11
CA ASP A 582 4.13 -4.09 27.80
C ASP A 582 2.66 -4.52 27.82
N VAL A 583 1.91 -4.24 26.74
CA VAL A 583 0.57 -4.80 26.54
C VAL A 583 0.70 -6.30 26.33
N SER A 584 0.11 -7.09 27.23
CA SER A 584 0.22 -8.54 27.22
C SER A 584 -0.99 -9.21 26.58
N ARG A 585 -2.20 -8.72 26.87
CA ARG A 585 -3.45 -9.30 26.35
C ARG A 585 -4.45 -8.21 25.98
N VAL A 586 -5.25 -8.48 24.95
CA VAL A 586 -6.26 -7.56 24.44
C VAL A 586 -7.56 -8.33 24.23
N ARG A 587 -8.64 -7.92 24.88
CA ARG A 587 -10.00 -8.32 24.52
C ARG A 587 -10.47 -7.38 23.40
N PHE A 588 -10.90 -7.96 22.30
CA PHE A 588 -11.43 -7.25 21.16
C PHE A 588 -12.86 -7.72 20.92
N ARG A 589 -13.83 -6.80 21.01
CA ARG A 589 -15.21 -7.04 20.61
C ARG A 589 -15.59 -6.09 19.47
N ALA A 590 -16.27 -6.61 18.45
CA ALA A 590 -16.73 -5.85 17.31
C ALA A 590 -18.20 -6.12 17.03
N GLU A 591 -19.00 -5.07 16.86
CA GLU A 591 -20.37 -5.20 16.38
C GLU A 591 -20.45 -4.76 14.92
N GLU A 592 -21.04 -5.61 14.08
CA GLU A 592 -21.07 -5.43 12.64
C GLU A 592 -22.49 -5.44 12.09
N TYR A 593 -22.67 -4.73 10.99
CA TYR A 593 -23.87 -4.79 10.18
C TYR A 593 -23.51 -5.05 8.71
N LEU A 594 -24.05 -6.14 8.18
CA LEU A 594 -23.97 -6.49 6.76
C LEU A 594 -25.35 -6.28 6.13
N GLU A 595 -25.39 -5.52 5.04
CA GLU A 595 -26.63 -5.33 4.29
C GLU A 595 -27.11 -6.65 3.67
N PRO A 596 -28.43 -6.87 3.52
CA PRO A 596 -28.94 -8.10 2.91
C PRO A 596 -28.36 -8.40 1.52
N ALA A 597 -28.01 -7.36 0.76
CA ALA A 597 -27.36 -7.46 -0.55
C ALA A 597 -25.94 -8.05 -0.51
N CYS A 598 -25.32 -8.14 0.67
CA CYS A 598 -24.06 -8.86 0.87
C CYS A 598 -24.21 -10.39 0.79
N GLY A 599 -25.44 -10.91 0.94
CA GLY A 599 -25.69 -12.35 1.01
C GLY A 599 -24.97 -13.01 2.21
N THR A 600 -24.69 -14.30 2.10
CA THR A 600 -23.85 -15.05 3.07
C THR A 600 -22.43 -15.15 2.51
N PRO A 601 -21.50 -14.29 2.95
CA PRO A 601 -20.17 -14.24 2.36
C PRO A 601 -19.34 -15.48 2.74
N VAL A 602 -18.53 -15.97 1.79
CA VAL A 602 -17.65 -17.14 1.97
C VAL A 602 -16.45 -16.82 2.88
N SER A 603 -16.15 -15.54 3.06
CA SER A 603 -15.07 -15.02 3.91
C SER A 603 -15.54 -13.74 4.61
N PRO A 604 -14.99 -13.40 5.80
CA PRO A 604 -15.41 -12.20 6.51
C PRO A 604 -15.17 -10.95 5.66
N LEU A 605 -16.19 -10.10 5.56
CA LEU A 605 -16.11 -8.82 4.85
C LEU A 605 -15.37 -7.75 5.66
N ILE A 606 -15.16 -7.98 6.95
CA ILE A 606 -14.38 -7.12 7.83
C ILE A 606 -13.38 -8.00 8.59
N THR A 607 -12.11 -7.60 8.57
CA THR A 607 -11.04 -8.31 9.30
C THR A 607 -10.32 -7.33 10.21
N TYR A 608 -10.06 -7.75 11.45
CA TYR A 608 -9.49 -6.89 12.48
C TYR A 608 -8.09 -7.34 12.88
N PHE A 609 -7.28 -6.36 13.28
CA PHE A 609 -5.93 -6.56 13.76
C PHE A 609 -5.65 -5.62 14.92
N VAL A 610 -4.80 -6.07 15.83
CA VAL A 610 -4.27 -5.27 16.96
C VAL A 610 -2.75 -5.23 16.90
N ALA A 611 -2.13 -4.19 17.44
CA ALA A 611 -0.68 -4.07 17.56
C ALA A 611 -0.30 -3.25 18.80
N SER A 612 0.86 -3.52 19.37
CA SER A 612 1.41 -2.85 20.57
C SER A 612 2.53 -1.84 20.27
N ASP A 613 2.90 -1.67 18.99
CA ASP A 613 4.05 -0.88 18.50
C ASP A 613 3.61 0.23 17.52
N CYS A 614 2.45 0.84 17.78
CA CYS A 614 1.78 1.69 16.80
C CYS A 614 2.41 3.07 16.55
N ARG A 615 3.44 3.49 17.28
CA ARG A 615 4.24 4.69 17.02
C ARG A 615 5.73 4.38 17.02
N VAL A 616 6.49 5.21 16.32
CA VAL A 616 7.95 5.25 16.40
C VAL A 616 8.32 6.60 17.00
N CYS A 617 9.04 6.58 18.11
CA CYS A 617 9.47 7.78 18.84
C CYS A 617 10.97 8.00 18.65
N SER A 618 11.35 9.21 18.23
CA SER A 618 12.75 9.63 18.09
C SER A 618 12.90 11.06 18.59
N GLN A 619 13.88 11.29 19.48
CA GLN A 619 14.17 12.60 20.07
C GLN A 619 12.94 13.28 20.72
N GLY A 620 12.06 12.49 21.34
CA GLY A 620 10.84 13.00 22.00
C GLY A 620 9.67 13.29 21.05
N LEU A 621 9.83 13.14 19.73
CA LEU A 621 8.74 13.20 18.76
C LEU A 621 8.28 11.79 18.39
N CYS A 622 6.99 11.51 18.55
CA CYS A 622 6.39 10.24 18.17
C CYS A 622 5.52 10.40 16.92
N THR A 623 5.79 9.62 15.89
CA THR A 623 4.97 9.52 14.68
C THR A 623 4.32 8.15 14.57
N ALA A 624 3.23 8.02 13.82
CA ALA A 624 2.60 6.72 13.60
C ALA A 624 3.60 5.75 12.95
N ASN A 625 3.69 4.53 13.48
CA ASN A 625 4.45 3.45 12.85
C ASN A 625 3.68 3.05 11.58
N VAL A 626 4.33 3.11 10.42
CA VAL A 626 3.72 2.76 9.12
C VAL A 626 3.61 1.25 8.94
N THR A 627 4.43 0.46 9.64
CA THR A 627 4.42 -1.00 9.64
C THR A 627 4.40 -1.57 11.06
N PRO A 628 3.30 -1.37 11.83
CA PRO A 628 3.12 -2.04 13.11
C PRO A 628 3.12 -3.56 12.95
N SER A 629 3.50 -4.25 14.01
CA SER A 629 3.48 -5.71 14.13
C SER A 629 2.04 -6.21 14.33
N TRP A 630 1.24 -6.14 13.27
CA TRP A 630 -0.18 -6.46 13.29
C TRP A 630 -0.44 -7.94 13.59
N VAL A 631 -1.22 -8.19 14.64
CA VAL A 631 -1.70 -9.51 15.03
C VAL A 631 -3.18 -9.62 14.64
N PRO A 632 -3.59 -10.64 13.85
CA PRO A 632 -4.98 -10.82 13.46
C PRO A 632 -5.85 -11.16 14.67
N VAL A 633 -7.02 -10.53 14.78
CA VAL A 633 -8.03 -10.87 15.79
C VAL A 633 -8.84 -12.07 15.29
N PRO A 634 -8.87 -13.21 16.00
CA PRO A 634 -9.50 -14.44 15.53
C PRO A 634 -11.02 -14.42 15.78
N LEU A 635 -11.76 -13.59 15.06
CA LEU A 635 -13.24 -13.61 15.07
C LEU A 635 -13.75 -14.64 14.04
N SER A 636 -14.39 -15.72 14.52
CA SER A 636 -15.09 -16.68 13.65
C SER A 636 -16.49 -16.19 13.29
N ALA A 637 -17.11 -16.76 12.25
CA ALA A 637 -18.49 -16.43 11.89
C ALA A 637 -19.46 -16.61 13.07
N GLY A 638 -20.15 -15.52 13.46
CA GLY A 638 -21.08 -15.50 14.59
C GLY A 638 -20.44 -15.21 15.95
N GLN A 639 -19.11 -15.08 16.03
CA GLN A 639 -18.41 -14.53 17.19
C GLN A 639 -18.18 -13.04 16.98
N ASN A 640 -18.44 -12.25 18.01
CA ASN A 640 -18.17 -10.83 18.03
C ASN A 640 -17.03 -10.46 18.98
N GLU A 641 -16.40 -11.43 19.65
CA GLU A 641 -15.39 -11.19 20.68
C GLU A 641 -14.26 -12.22 20.64
N ALA A 642 -13.03 -11.78 20.86
CA ALA A 642 -11.85 -12.63 21.04
C ALA A 642 -10.83 -11.99 22.00
N VAL A 643 -9.93 -12.80 22.56
CA VAL A 643 -8.78 -12.32 23.32
C VAL A 643 -7.50 -12.67 22.56
N VAL A 644 -6.65 -11.67 22.34
CA VAL A 644 -5.37 -11.78 21.62
C VAL A 644 -4.22 -11.66 22.63
N ASP A 645 -3.25 -12.57 22.55
CA ASP A 645 -1.99 -12.50 23.31
C ASP A 645 -0.95 -11.72 22.52
N LEU A 646 -0.47 -10.62 23.12
CA LEU A 646 0.55 -9.73 22.57
C LEU A 646 1.90 -9.84 23.30
N THR A 647 2.02 -10.72 24.30
CA THR A 647 3.27 -10.93 25.06
C THR A 647 4.53 -11.11 24.18
N PRO A 648 4.49 -11.83 23.04
CA PRO A 648 5.68 -12.02 22.19
C PRO A 648 6.13 -10.77 21.41
N PHE A 649 5.27 -9.77 21.27
CA PHE A 649 5.52 -8.61 20.39
C PHE A 649 6.20 -7.47 21.13
N HIS A 650 6.06 -7.42 22.46
CA HIS A 650 6.52 -6.32 23.31
C HIS A 650 5.90 -4.98 22.90
N GLY A 651 5.94 -3.98 23.78
CA GLY A 651 5.45 -2.63 23.50
C GLY A 651 4.14 -2.27 24.18
N PHE A 652 3.92 -0.96 24.30
CA PHE A 652 2.90 -0.35 25.15
C PHE A 652 1.88 0.48 24.36
N GLN A 653 2.05 0.62 23.05
CA GLN A 653 1.31 1.53 22.19
C GLN A 653 0.19 0.79 21.45
N LEU A 654 -0.84 0.40 22.20
CA LEU A 654 -1.96 -0.36 21.65
C LEU A 654 -2.72 0.47 20.60
N CYS A 655 -2.92 -0.09 19.42
CA CYS A 655 -3.91 0.38 18.46
C CYS A 655 -4.52 -0.80 17.70
N TRP A 656 -5.61 -0.55 16.98
CA TRP A 656 -6.23 -1.53 16.12
C TRP A 656 -6.42 -1.01 14.70
N LYS A 657 -6.65 -1.92 13.77
CA LYS A 657 -7.15 -1.59 12.43
C LYS A 657 -8.24 -2.59 12.01
N ALA A 658 -9.11 -2.15 11.11
CA ALA A 658 -9.99 -3.03 10.38
C ALA A 658 -9.83 -2.84 8.88
N GLN A 659 -9.87 -3.93 8.13
CA GLN A 659 -9.93 -3.94 6.68
C GLN A 659 -11.33 -4.39 6.27
N LEU A 660 -12.06 -3.50 5.59
CA LEU A 660 -13.39 -3.73 5.07
C LEU A 660 -13.25 -4.06 3.58
N ARG A 661 -13.92 -5.12 3.13
CA ARG A 661 -13.99 -5.55 1.73
C ARG A 661 -15.43 -5.78 1.34
N SER A 662 -15.76 -5.47 0.10
CA SER A 662 -17.07 -5.74 -0.47
C SER A 662 -16.97 -6.24 -1.91
N PRO A 663 -17.72 -7.28 -2.28
CA PRO A 663 -17.71 -7.82 -3.63
C PRO A 663 -18.53 -6.99 -4.63
N ASN A 664 -19.36 -6.03 -4.19
CA ASN A 664 -20.18 -5.22 -5.09
C ASN A 664 -20.63 -3.90 -4.45
N SER A 665 -21.10 -2.96 -5.29
CA SER A 665 -21.50 -1.62 -4.83
C SER A 665 -22.80 -1.57 -4.01
N GLN A 666 -23.54 -2.68 -3.92
CA GLN A 666 -24.77 -2.79 -3.13
C GLN A 666 -24.52 -3.38 -1.74
N CYS A 667 -23.31 -3.84 -1.44
CA CYS A 667 -22.95 -4.41 -0.16
C CYS A 667 -21.99 -3.48 0.60
N ALA A 668 -22.48 -2.70 1.55
CA ALA A 668 -21.67 -1.81 2.36
C ALA A 668 -21.47 -2.36 3.78
N PRO A 669 -20.41 -3.15 4.05
CA PRO A 669 -20.12 -3.58 5.41
C PRO A 669 -19.92 -2.37 6.33
N THR A 670 -20.49 -2.46 7.52
CA THR A 670 -20.49 -1.39 8.52
C THR A 670 -20.05 -1.95 9.86
N ILE A 671 -19.08 -1.29 10.50
CA ILE A 671 -18.71 -1.51 11.89
C ILE A 671 -19.59 -0.58 12.73
N LEU A 672 -20.42 -1.17 13.57
CA LEU A 672 -21.31 -0.46 14.49
C LEU A 672 -20.55 0.04 15.71
N ASP A 673 -19.68 -0.81 16.26
CA ASP A 673 -18.94 -0.56 17.49
C ASP A 673 -17.67 -1.43 17.54
N VAL A 674 -16.63 -0.92 18.19
CA VAL A 674 -15.44 -1.70 18.57
C VAL A 674 -15.15 -1.40 20.03
N ASP A 675 -15.18 -2.44 20.85
CA ASP A 675 -14.94 -2.42 22.28
C ASP A 675 -13.61 -3.14 22.57
N LEU A 676 -12.67 -2.41 23.17
CA LEU A 676 -11.30 -2.86 23.38
C LEU A 676 -10.88 -2.72 24.84
N GLY A 677 -10.61 -3.83 25.51
CA GLY A 677 -9.96 -3.84 26.82
C GLY A 677 -8.58 -4.49 26.74
N TYR A 678 -7.65 -4.08 27.62
CA TYR A 678 -6.28 -4.61 27.61
C TYR A 678 -5.68 -4.78 29.00
N GLU A 679 -4.75 -5.74 29.09
CA GLU A 679 -3.87 -5.97 30.24
C GLU A 679 -2.44 -5.55 29.85
N GLN A 680 -1.65 -5.07 30.84
CA GLN A 680 -0.22 -4.88 30.65
C GLN A 680 0.56 -5.56 31.78
N THR A 681 1.74 -6.07 31.44
CA THR A 681 2.72 -6.66 32.36
C THR A 681 4.00 -5.84 32.37
N PRO A 682 4.85 -5.95 33.40
CA PRO A 682 6.18 -5.35 33.36
C PRO A 682 6.94 -5.77 32.09
N ALA A 683 7.68 -4.83 31.49
CA ALA A 683 8.58 -5.13 30.38
C ALA A 683 9.72 -6.08 30.85
N PRO A 684 10.22 -6.96 29.96
CA PRO A 684 11.23 -7.97 30.31
C PRO A 684 12.62 -7.45 30.67
#